data_AF-A0A2E9Q9K7-F1
#
_entry.id   AF-A0A2E9Q9K7-F1
#
_cell.length_a   1.000
_cell.length_b   1.000
_cell.length_c   1.000
_cell.angle_alpha   90.00
_cell.angle_beta   90.00
_cell.angle_gamma   90.00
#
_symmetry.space_group_name_H-M   'P 1'
#
loop_
_entity.id
_entity.type
_entity.pdbx_description
1 polymer ?
#
loop_
_entity_poly.entity_id
_entity_poly.type
_entity_poly.pdbx_seq_one_letter_code
_entity_poly.pdbx_strand_id
1 'polypeptide(L)'
;MRLTQSVSFPGPSAAITFVCVALLLPLQRPVQVSGGLRAENAETAEPGYSRSRTIPERGPEDSGDGLILQKAFAAQTESRYGESAAMFVKYLESRTQKKQPVADFVRIQYARVLFSLKRTEESAAQLELALAKPTDEEDMVEIVLQMADLQREGRSLELALEALESYPANMELNYHVAELYRQAGQEDRSMNYYTRVLYVAPPGDFRSGYYRSNSLWRLAVYYVGKKDPDLASVYAMKFLEYHPESVGGRYLLGAGVYFENGKYNRSLPHLLKLDRMPRENLKEAGIDTERLDFLLGQIFMMRFDPRAIAYFSRCKDSNPLAEQYWLLLTDQPPGSFAPLLGFLEKHPDHLPARVALLYALEKRDLTSYAEELLNVSELAAQQNEPDTGWKIIQKARKLKEQRPDIQISEFQIHRLSWIHLQDSGHFHRALIEAQRTIEVGDRESAWGQSLERPAAIENLARLYSSEEIRRFEDARIILKEQINRSPSRDQSYMVLGLVEWREHNWNQALVSMSRARELAPDRLDYIFLEAVLQSEKGNLEKAEQGYLKVLESNPEFAPAQNSLGYLYAREGKNLEKARALIEKAVQQEPSNAAYRDSLGWVYFKSGNYDMARFHLEMAATLMQNDSTPSPEIHEHLGDVYHKLDMPLRALEAYREALRLNTGPSKRPAGWEDSIRKKMKTLKGADQSGKELMPSAWKQGRMFSEFSRLGNLV
;
A
#
# COMPACT_ATOMS: atom_id res chain seq x y z
N MET A 1 -27.65 21.81 -16.43
CA MET A 1 -27.94 22.84 -15.40
C MET A 1 -27.58 22.21 -14.06
N ARG A 2 -26.85 22.93 -13.19
CA ARG A 2 -25.85 22.38 -12.24
C ARG A 2 -24.62 21.79 -12.96
N LEU A 3 -23.39 21.98 -12.46
CA LEU A 3 -22.91 23.08 -11.60
C LEU A 3 -21.39 23.25 -11.82
N THR A 4 -20.92 24.49 -11.87
CA THR A 4 -19.49 24.83 -11.84
C THR A 4 -18.95 24.73 -10.41
N GLN A 5 -17.99 23.83 -10.14
CA GLN A 5 -17.28 23.80 -8.86
C GLN A 5 -15.78 23.49 -9.01
N SER A 6 -15.01 24.23 -8.21
CA SER A 6 -13.64 24.02 -7.69
C SER A 6 -12.72 22.98 -8.32
N VAL A 7 -11.51 23.44 -8.64
CA VAL A 7 -10.29 22.61 -8.48
C VAL A 7 -10.23 22.17 -7.02
N SER A 8 -10.38 20.87 -6.79
CA SER A 8 -10.39 20.20 -5.49
C SER A 8 -9.32 19.09 -5.49
N PHE A 9 -8.80 18.73 -4.32
CA PHE A 9 -7.89 17.58 -4.21
C PHE A 9 -8.59 16.27 -4.67
N PRO A 10 -7.85 15.33 -5.29
CA PRO A 10 -8.48 14.16 -5.93
C PRO A 10 -8.89 13.08 -4.92
N GLY A 11 -10.18 13.00 -4.60
CA GLY A 11 -10.79 11.82 -3.98
C GLY A 11 -12.15 12.07 -3.28
N PRO A 12 -13.05 11.06 -3.19
CA PRO A 12 -13.31 10.07 -4.25
C PRO A 12 -14.81 9.71 -4.46
N SER A 13 -15.06 8.94 -5.54
CA SER A 13 -16.08 7.87 -5.64
C SER A 13 -17.58 8.12 -5.96
N ALA A 14 -18.04 7.32 -6.95
CA ALA A 14 -19.24 6.46 -6.97
C ALA A 14 -20.47 6.82 -7.85
N ALA A 15 -20.46 6.30 -9.08
CA ALA A 15 -21.60 5.95 -9.95
C ALA A 15 -21.13 4.92 -11.03
N ILE A 16 -21.90 4.45 -12.03
CA ILE A 16 -23.12 3.59 -12.08
C ILE A 16 -23.09 2.87 -13.47
N THR A 17 -23.41 1.59 -13.75
CA THR A 17 -23.67 0.37 -12.95
C THR A 17 -23.67 -0.90 -13.85
N PHE A 18 -23.21 -2.05 -13.32
CA PHE A 18 -23.47 -3.47 -13.71
C PHE A 18 -22.57 -4.31 -14.67
N VAL A 19 -22.57 -5.62 -14.32
CA VAL A 19 -22.17 -6.87 -15.02
C VAL A 19 -20.75 -7.02 -15.62
N CYS A 20 -19.83 -7.60 -14.83
CA CYS A 20 -18.96 -8.72 -15.25
C CYS A 20 -18.15 -9.42 -14.10
N VAL A 21 -18.75 -9.65 -12.92
CA VAL A 21 -18.06 -10.25 -11.74
C VAL A 21 -18.25 -11.79 -11.64
N ALA A 22 -18.92 -12.41 -12.62
CA ALA A 22 -19.41 -13.79 -12.54
C ALA A 22 -18.40 -14.92 -12.88
N LEU A 23 -17.11 -14.62 -13.04
CA LEU A 23 -16.09 -15.58 -13.52
C LEU A 23 -14.96 -15.91 -12.52
N LEU A 24 -15.10 -15.55 -11.23
CA LEU A 24 -14.18 -15.94 -10.17
C LEU A 24 -14.84 -16.78 -9.05
N LEU A 25 -15.99 -17.42 -9.35
CA LEU A 25 -16.69 -18.32 -8.43
C LEU A 25 -17.12 -19.63 -9.10
N PRO A 26 -16.37 -20.74 -8.92
CA PRO A 26 -16.92 -22.08 -9.12
C PRO A 26 -17.82 -22.43 -7.93
N LEU A 27 -19.12 -22.12 -8.02
CA LEU A 27 -20.07 -22.49 -6.98
C LEU A 27 -20.32 -24.01 -6.93
N GLN A 28 -19.91 -24.62 -5.82
CA GLN A 28 -20.36 -25.90 -5.28
C GLN A 28 -20.05 -27.18 -6.08
N ARG A 29 -19.06 -27.92 -5.59
CA ARG A 29 -19.35 -29.09 -4.71
C ARG A 29 -18.34 -29.10 -3.55
N PRO A 30 -18.69 -29.68 -2.38
CA PRO A 30 -17.72 -29.85 -1.30
C PRO A 30 -16.70 -30.91 -1.71
N VAL A 31 -15.47 -30.48 -1.99
CA VAL A 31 -14.33 -31.40 -2.07
C VAL A 31 -14.03 -31.86 -0.64
N GLN A 32 -14.31 -33.13 -0.34
CA GLN A 32 -13.75 -33.75 0.84
C GLN A 32 -12.22 -33.73 0.69
N VAL A 33 -11.51 -33.08 1.62
CA VAL A 33 -10.05 -33.16 1.71
C VAL A 33 -9.69 -34.50 2.37
N SER A 34 -9.99 -35.59 1.66
CA SER A 34 -9.78 -36.97 2.10
C SER A 34 -8.59 -37.58 1.39
N GLY A 35 -7.40 -37.28 1.92
CA GLY A 35 -6.18 -38.06 1.69
C GLY A 35 -5.26 -37.62 0.55
N GLY A 36 -4.00 -37.37 0.91
CA GLY A 36 -2.87 -37.83 0.11
C GLY A 36 -2.35 -36.92 -1.00
N LEU A 37 -1.68 -35.83 -0.64
CA LEU A 37 -0.39 -35.57 -1.28
C LEU A 37 0.66 -36.41 -0.56
N ARG A 38 1.27 -37.36 -1.26
CA ARG A 38 2.51 -38.00 -0.79
C ARG A 38 3.62 -36.96 -0.83
N ALA A 39 4.39 -36.85 0.24
CA ALA A 39 5.77 -36.44 0.10
C ALA A 39 6.54 -37.60 -0.55
N GLU A 40 6.99 -37.44 -1.79
CA GLU A 40 8.00 -38.33 -2.36
C GLU A 40 9.38 -37.71 -2.12
N ASN A 41 10.16 -38.39 -1.29
CA ASN A 41 11.60 -38.24 -1.10
C ASN A 41 12.11 -36.92 -0.50
N ALA A 42 11.59 -36.58 0.68
CA ALA A 42 12.38 -35.94 1.74
C ALA A 42 12.53 -36.91 2.93
N GLU A 43 13.17 -38.07 2.71
CA GLU A 43 13.61 -38.92 3.82
C GLU A 43 14.66 -38.18 4.65
N THR A 44 14.65 -38.38 5.98
CA THR A 44 15.59 -37.77 6.96
C THR A 44 15.46 -36.27 7.24
N ALA A 45 14.28 -35.79 7.63
CA ALA A 45 14.14 -34.59 8.46
C ALA A 45 12.96 -34.69 9.45
N GLU A 46 13.26 -34.73 10.75
CA GLU A 46 12.25 -34.46 11.79
C GLU A 46 11.94 -32.96 11.82
N PRO A 47 10.67 -32.52 11.87
CA PRO A 47 10.32 -31.12 12.06
C PRO A 47 10.63 -30.70 13.51
N GLY A 48 11.83 -30.17 13.74
CA GLY A 48 12.40 -29.90 15.06
C GLY A 48 11.60 -28.95 15.96
N TYR A 49 10.67 -29.50 16.74
CA TYR A 49 9.97 -28.81 17.84
C TYR A 49 10.73 -28.92 19.18
N SER A 50 12.06 -28.80 19.13
CA SER A 50 12.92 -28.85 20.33
C SER A 50 13.00 -27.49 21.05
N ARG A 51 11.87 -26.93 21.47
CA ARG A 51 11.88 -26.01 22.63
C ARG A 51 12.06 -26.87 23.87
N SER A 52 13.30 -27.03 24.31
CA SER A 52 13.60 -27.73 25.56
C SER A 52 13.18 -26.90 26.77
N ARG A 53 11.87 -26.90 27.09
CA ARG A 53 11.45 -26.95 28.50
C ARG A 53 12.07 -28.24 29.05
N THR A 54 13.27 -28.16 29.60
CA THR A 54 13.89 -29.29 30.29
C THR A 54 12.94 -29.78 31.37
N ILE A 55 12.85 -31.10 31.56
CA ILE A 55 12.18 -31.67 32.73
C ILE A 55 12.78 -30.95 33.93
N PRO A 56 12.00 -30.19 34.73
CA PRO A 56 12.56 -29.13 35.56
C PRO A 56 13.58 -29.69 36.53
N GLU A 57 14.84 -29.24 36.41
CA GLU A 57 16.01 -29.78 37.11
C GLU A 57 16.04 -29.43 38.60
N ARG A 58 15.03 -29.89 39.33
CA ARG A 58 15.22 -30.38 40.69
C ARG A 58 15.79 -31.79 40.54
N GLY A 59 16.87 -32.07 41.26
CA GLY A 59 17.67 -33.28 41.09
C GLY A 59 16.87 -34.58 41.29
N PRO A 60 17.42 -35.73 40.87
CA PRO A 60 16.73 -37.01 40.89
C PRO A 60 16.47 -37.50 42.32
N GLU A 61 15.33 -37.09 42.89
CA GLU A 61 14.68 -37.84 43.97
C GLU A 61 14.06 -39.11 43.37
N ASP A 62 14.40 -40.28 43.94
CA ASP A 62 13.99 -41.63 43.51
C ASP A 62 12.47 -41.83 43.55
N SER A 63 11.78 -41.25 42.57
CA SER A 63 10.33 -41.25 42.44
C SER A 63 9.94 -41.81 41.07
N GLY A 64 9.24 -42.96 41.09
CA GLY A 64 8.85 -43.68 39.86
C GLY A 64 8.05 -42.83 38.87
N ASP A 65 7.38 -41.78 39.35
CA ASP A 65 6.58 -40.84 38.54
C ASP A 65 7.42 -40.12 37.47
N GLY A 66 8.66 -39.73 37.79
CA GLY A 66 9.56 -39.07 36.83
C GLY A 66 9.98 -40.00 35.70
N LEU A 67 10.29 -41.25 36.03
CA LEU A 67 10.60 -42.29 35.04
C LEU A 67 9.39 -42.68 34.19
N ILE A 68 8.17 -42.62 34.74
CA ILE A 68 6.93 -42.82 33.97
C ILE A 68 6.74 -41.68 32.95
N LEU A 69 6.91 -40.42 33.35
CA LEU A 69 6.85 -39.27 32.42
C LEU A 69 7.90 -39.38 31.31
N GLN A 70 9.17 -39.65 31.66
CA GLN A 70 10.25 -39.73 30.69
C GLN A 70 9.97 -40.82 29.63
N LYS A 71 9.39 -41.96 30.04
CA LYS A 71 8.96 -43.02 29.12
C LYS A 71 7.69 -42.65 28.32
N ALA A 72 6.77 -41.88 28.90
CA ALA A 72 5.58 -41.39 28.20
C ALA A 72 5.96 -40.48 27.02
N PHE A 73 6.85 -39.50 27.25
CA PHE A 73 7.38 -38.62 26.21
C PHE A 73 8.20 -39.40 25.16
N ALA A 74 9.09 -40.31 25.59
CA ALA A 74 9.85 -41.19 24.67
C ALA A 74 8.99 -42.22 23.90
N ALA A 75 7.67 -42.24 24.10
CA ALA A 75 6.69 -43.05 23.35
C ALA A 75 5.73 -42.20 22.50
N GLN A 76 5.91 -40.88 22.40
CA GLN A 76 5.09 -39.98 21.57
C GLN A 76 5.44 -40.08 20.07
N THR A 77 5.29 -41.27 19.49
CA THR A 77 5.39 -41.52 18.05
C THR A 77 4.07 -42.09 17.52
N GLU A 78 3.78 -41.93 16.22
CA GLU A 78 2.54 -42.43 15.61
C GLU A 78 2.26 -43.91 15.88
N SER A 79 3.31 -44.73 15.88
CA SER A 79 3.26 -46.17 16.18
C SER A 79 3.05 -46.51 17.66
N ARG A 80 3.18 -45.56 18.60
CA ARG A 80 3.25 -45.82 20.05
C ARG A 80 2.39 -44.91 20.93
N TYR A 81 1.57 -44.02 20.36
CA TYR A 81 0.66 -43.16 21.13
C TYR A 81 -0.22 -43.91 22.15
N GLY A 82 -0.64 -45.15 21.86
CA GLY A 82 -1.38 -45.98 22.82
C GLY A 82 -0.57 -46.35 24.07
N GLU A 83 0.73 -46.62 23.93
CA GLU A 83 1.64 -46.86 25.06
C GLU A 83 1.88 -45.55 25.84
N SER A 84 2.12 -44.44 25.12
CA SER A 84 2.31 -43.12 25.71
C SER A 84 1.10 -42.70 26.56
N ALA A 85 -0.12 -42.84 26.04
CA ALA A 85 -1.36 -42.58 26.76
C ALA A 85 -1.49 -43.41 28.04
N ALA A 86 -1.16 -44.71 27.97
CA ALA A 86 -1.19 -45.59 29.15
C ALA A 86 -0.15 -45.21 30.22
N MET A 87 0.95 -44.55 29.85
CA MET A 87 1.93 -44.00 30.80
C MET A 87 1.48 -42.66 31.40
N PHE A 88 0.86 -41.78 30.60
CA PHE A 88 0.23 -40.56 31.13
C PHE A 88 -0.88 -40.88 32.14
N VAL A 89 -1.76 -41.87 31.87
CA VAL A 89 -2.78 -42.32 32.84
C VAL A 89 -2.14 -42.74 34.17
N LYS A 90 -1.14 -43.63 34.13
CA LYS A 90 -0.43 -44.09 35.35
C LYS A 90 0.23 -42.96 36.15
N TYR A 91 0.74 -41.94 35.46
CA TYR A 91 1.27 -40.74 36.11
C TYR A 91 0.17 -39.93 36.81
N LEU A 92 -0.96 -39.69 36.14
CA LEU A 92 -2.12 -38.97 36.70
C LEU A 92 -2.72 -39.71 37.90
N GLU A 93 -2.84 -41.04 37.83
CA GLU A 93 -3.25 -41.90 38.94
C GLU A 93 -2.30 -41.77 40.15
N SER A 94 -0.98 -41.87 39.92
CA SER A 94 0.04 -41.77 40.98
C SER A 94 0.00 -40.39 41.68
N ARG A 95 -0.08 -39.29 40.92
CA ARG A 95 -0.23 -37.94 41.48
C ARG A 95 -1.52 -37.79 42.28
N THR A 96 -2.62 -38.37 41.80
CA THR A 96 -3.93 -38.34 42.47
C THR A 96 -3.88 -39.09 43.81
N GLN A 97 -3.31 -40.30 43.84
CA GLN A 97 -3.11 -41.08 45.08
C GLN A 97 -2.25 -40.33 46.10
N LYS A 98 -1.19 -39.66 45.64
CA LYS A 98 -0.26 -38.86 46.47
C LYS A 98 -0.82 -37.48 46.84
N LYS A 99 -2.02 -37.10 46.38
CA LYS A 99 -2.63 -35.76 46.50
C LYS A 99 -1.71 -34.63 46.01
N GLN A 100 -0.89 -34.91 45.01
CA GLN A 100 0.04 -33.95 44.42
C GLN A 100 -0.56 -33.28 43.18
N PRO A 101 -0.24 -32.00 42.91
CA PRO A 101 -0.67 -31.34 41.69
C PRO A 101 -0.07 -32.00 40.44
N VAL A 102 -0.86 -32.05 39.39
CA VAL A 102 -0.40 -32.27 38.01
C VAL A 102 0.06 -30.91 37.46
N ALA A 103 1.14 -30.90 36.67
CA ALA A 103 1.60 -29.71 35.97
C ALA A 103 0.88 -29.58 34.62
N ASP A 104 0.56 -28.36 34.20
CA ASP A 104 -0.42 -28.11 33.15
C ASP A 104 0.08 -28.52 31.76
N PHE A 105 1.35 -28.24 31.42
CA PHE A 105 2.11 -28.87 30.34
C PHE A 105 1.90 -30.41 30.20
N VAL A 106 1.83 -31.17 31.30
CA VAL A 106 1.62 -32.63 31.22
C VAL A 106 0.21 -32.97 30.73
N ARG A 107 -0.80 -32.16 31.07
CA ARG A 107 -2.15 -32.29 30.53
C ARG A 107 -2.20 -31.91 29.05
N ILE A 108 -1.51 -30.84 28.67
CA ILE A 108 -1.44 -30.35 27.29
C ILE A 108 -0.79 -31.39 26.36
N GLN A 109 0.30 -32.03 26.79
CA GLN A 109 0.93 -33.10 25.99
C GLN A 109 0.15 -34.42 26.03
N TYR A 110 -0.60 -34.72 27.11
CA TYR A 110 -1.52 -35.86 27.12
C TYR A 110 -2.74 -35.61 26.21
N ALA A 111 -3.25 -34.38 26.16
CA ALA A 111 -4.33 -33.97 25.25
C ALA A 111 -3.93 -34.17 23.78
N ARG A 112 -2.71 -33.78 23.39
CA ARG A 112 -2.16 -34.04 22.04
C ARG A 112 -2.14 -35.54 21.71
N VAL A 113 -1.70 -36.39 22.65
CA VAL A 113 -1.70 -37.86 22.44
C VAL A 113 -3.13 -38.42 22.32
N LEU A 114 -4.08 -37.91 23.10
CA LEU A 114 -5.50 -38.29 22.99
C LEU A 114 -6.10 -37.85 21.65
N PHE A 115 -5.72 -36.66 21.14
CA PHE A 115 -6.13 -36.18 19.82
C PHE A 115 -5.59 -37.07 18.70
N SER A 116 -4.31 -37.45 18.73
CA SER A 116 -3.73 -38.42 17.78
C SER A 116 -4.41 -39.79 17.83
N LEU A 117 -4.92 -40.20 18.99
CA LEU A 117 -5.74 -41.40 19.17
C LEU A 117 -7.23 -41.21 18.82
N LYS A 118 -7.62 -40.04 18.28
CA LYS A 118 -9.00 -39.65 17.93
C LYS A 118 -9.98 -39.61 19.12
N ARG A 119 -9.46 -39.47 20.34
CA ARG A 119 -10.22 -39.38 21.60
C ARG A 119 -10.48 -37.90 21.94
N THR A 120 -11.22 -37.22 21.08
CA THR A 120 -11.39 -35.75 21.07
C THR A 120 -12.00 -35.20 22.35
N GLU A 121 -13.07 -35.81 22.88
CA GLU A 121 -13.70 -35.36 24.12
C GLU A 121 -12.77 -35.49 25.34
N GLU A 122 -11.98 -36.56 25.40
CA GLU A 122 -11.01 -36.74 26.49
C GLU A 122 -9.82 -35.79 26.37
N SER A 123 -9.41 -35.47 25.14
CA SER A 123 -8.41 -34.44 24.85
C SER A 123 -8.89 -33.06 25.32
N ALA A 124 -10.09 -32.64 24.91
CA ALA A 124 -10.72 -31.39 25.37
C ALA A 124 -10.85 -31.33 26.90
N ALA A 125 -11.22 -32.44 27.55
CA ALA A 125 -11.29 -32.52 29.01
C ALA A 125 -9.93 -32.35 29.71
N GLN A 126 -8.82 -32.78 29.12
CA GLN A 126 -7.49 -32.49 29.67
C GLN A 126 -7.09 -31.02 29.51
N LEU A 127 -7.50 -30.36 28.42
CA LEU A 127 -7.23 -28.94 28.19
C LEU A 127 -8.02 -28.04 29.16
N GLU A 128 -9.33 -28.27 29.35
CA GLU A 128 -10.11 -27.53 30.37
C GLU A 128 -9.58 -27.78 31.80
N LEU A 129 -9.00 -28.95 32.08
CA LEU A 129 -8.33 -29.24 33.35
C LEU A 129 -6.95 -28.57 33.52
N ALA A 130 -6.36 -28.03 32.46
CA ALA A 130 -5.15 -27.19 32.49
C ALA A 130 -5.50 -25.71 32.71
N LEU A 131 -6.63 -25.25 32.16
CA LEU A 131 -7.16 -23.88 32.32
C LEU A 131 -7.66 -23.56 33.74
N ALA A 132 -7.70 -24.54 34.65
CA ALA A 132 -8.20 -24.37 36.03
C ALA A 132 -7.28 -23.52 36.95
N LYS A 133 -6.22 -22.91 36.41
CA LYS A 133 -5.19 -22.10 37.08
C LYS A 133 -4.62 -21.06 36.12
N PRO A 134 -3.94 -20.00 36.62
CA PRO A 134 -3.12 -19.13 35.77
C PRO A 134 -1.97 -19.93 35.16
N THR A 135 -2.18 -20.35 33.91
CA THR A 135 -1.19 -20.95 33.00
C THR A 135 -0.26 -19.86 32.45
N ASP A 136 0.92 -20.25 31.96
CA ASP A 136 1.81 -19.31 31.28
C ASP A 136 1.42 -19.10 29.81
N GLU A 137 2.00 -18.07 29.18
CA GLU A 137 1.68 -17.65 27.81
C GLU A 137 1.84 -18.76 26.75
N GLU A 138 2.83 -19.64 26.91
CA GLU A 138 3.15 -20.70 25.95
C GLU A 138 2.21 -21.90 26.14
N ASP A 139 1.93 -22.27 27.39
CA ASP A 139 0.90 -23.27 27.73
C ASP A 139 -0.51 -22.79 27.25
N MET A 140 -0.83 -21.50 27.39
CA MET A 140 -2.09 -20.90 26.89
C MET A 140 -2.20 -20.93 25.36
N VAL A 141 -1.14 -20.56 24.62
CA VAL A 141 -1.12 -20.66 23.15
C VAL A 141 -1.37 -22.10 22.70
N GLU A 142 -0.72 -23.08 23.32
CA GLU A 142 -0.85 -24.47 22.92
C GLU A 142 -2.24 -25.08 23.26
N ILE A 143 -2.89 -24.63 24.34
CA ILE A 143 -4.30 -24.95 24.63
C ILE A 143 -5.24 -24.34 23.58
N VAL A 144 -5.08 -23.04 23.30
CA VAL A 144 -5.93 -22.29 22.35
C VAL A 144 -5.91 -22.92 20.96
N LEU A 145 -4.72 -23.31 20.47
CA LEU A 145 -4.55 -23.96 19.17
C LEU A 145 -5.20 -25.36 19.16
N GLN A 146 -4.93 -26.21 20.16
CA GLN A 146 -5.54 -27.55 20.24
C GLN A 146 -7.07 -27.51 20.34
N MET A 147 -7.66 -26.48 20.98
CA MET A 147 -9.12 -26.29 21.00
C MET A 147 -9.71 -26.01 19.61
N ALA A 148 -8.96 -25.38 18.69
CA ALA A 148 -9.40 -25.23 17.31
C ALA A 148 -9.27 -26.55 16.51
N ASP A 149 -8.16 -27.28 16.68
CA ASP A 149 -7.96 -28.61 16.06
C ASP A 149 -9.06 -29.61 16.48
N LEU A 150 -9.61 -29.44 17.69
CA LEU A 150 -10.73 -30.21 18.24
C LEU A 150 -12.13 -29.78 17.75
N GLN A 151 -12.23 -28.89 16.77
CA GLN A 151 -13.51 -28.32 16.27
C GLN A 151 -14.32 -27.62 17.37
N ARG A 152 -13.62 -26.82 18.20
CA ARG A 152 -14.21 -25.96 19.24
C ARG A 152 -13.82 -24.50 19.04
N GLU A 153 -13.95 -24.03 17.80
CA GLU A 153 -13.53 -22.71 17.32
C GLU A 153 -14.09 -21.57 18.18
N GLY A 154 -15.34 -21.67 18.66
CA GLY A 154 -15.95 -20.68 19.56
C GLY A 154 -15.27 -20.58 20.93
N ARG A 155 -14.89 -21.72 21.53
CA ARG A 155 -14.19 -21.79 22.82
C ARG A 155 -12.72 -21.40 22.65
N SER A 156 -12.10 -21.79 21.53
CA SER A 156 -10.77 -21.35 21.13
C SER A 156 -10.71 -19.82 20.97
N LEU A 157 -11.72 -19.21 20.33
CA LEU A 157 -11.81 -17.75 20.17
C LEU A 157 -11.99 -17.02 21.51
N GLU A 158 -12.86 -17.53 22.39
CA GLU A 158 -13.07 -16.98 23.74
C GLU A 158 -11.75 -16.95 24.53
N LEU A 159 -11.08 -18.10 24.65
CA LEU A 159 -9.81 -18.25 25.36
C LEU A 159 -8.68 -17.44 24.72
N ALA A 160 -8.65 -17.31 23.39
CA ALA A 160 -7.65 -16.51 22.70
C ALA A 160 -7.84 -15.00 22.93
N LEU A 161 -9.09 -14.53 23.06
CA LEU A 161 -9.39 -13.14 23.39
C LEU A 161 -9.03 -12.83 24.85
N GLU A 162 -9.39 -13.71 25.79
CA GLU A 162 -9.00 -13.61 27.21
C GLU A 162 -7.47 -13.59 27.37
N ALA A 163 -6.76 -14.51 26.69
CA ALA A 163 -5.30 -14.53 26.69
C ALA A 163 -4.69 -13.24 26.09
N LEU A 164 -5.32 -12.62 25.09
CA LEU A 164 -4.88 -11.35 24.51
C LEU A 164 -5.15 -10.11 25.40
N GLU A 165 -5.90 -10.22 26.50
CA GLU A 165 -5.95 -9.17 27.53
C GLU A 165 -4.67 -9.14 28.36
N SER A 166 -4.11 -10.32 28.68
CA SER A 166 -2.84 -10.48 29.43
C SER A 166 -1.61 -10.38 28.53
N TYR A 167 -1.70 -10.90 27.30
CA TYR A 167 -0.60 -11.01 26.33
C TYR A 167 -0.92 -10.31 25.01
N PRO A 168 -1.26 -9.00 24.99
CA PRO A 168 -1.75 -8.30 23.79
C PRO A 168 -0.75 -8.26 22.62
N ALA A 169 0.53 -8.48 22.91
CA ALA A 169 1.62 -8.57 21.95
C ALA A 169 1.91 -9.99 21.43
N ASN A 170 1.17 -11.02 21.87
CA ASN A 170 1.41 -12.39 21.40
C ASN A 170 1.02 -12.53 19.91
N MET A 171 2.01 -12.74 19.05
CA MET A 171 1.83 -12.84 17.61
C MET A 171 0.96 -14.03 17.18
N GLU A 172 1.12 -15.19 17.84
CA GLU A 172 0.47 -16.44 17.44
C GLU A 172 -1.02 -16.40 17.80
N LEU A 173 -1.38 -15.89 18.99
CA LEU A 173 -2.76 -15.60 19.39
C LEU A 173 -3.43 -14.55 18.48
N ASN A 174 -2.74 -13.45 18.17
CA ASN A 174 -3.30 -12.44 17.26
C ASN A 174 -3.58 -13.02 15.86
N TYR A 175 -2.70 -13.87 15.33
CA TYR A 175 -2.91 -14.54 14.04
C TYR A 175 -4.05 -15.56 14.09
N HIS A 176 -4.13 -16.34 15.17
CA HIS A 176 -5.18 -17.34 15.38
C HIS A 176 -6.56 -16.69 15.48
N VAL A 177 -6.70 -15.62 16.27
CA VAL A 177 -7.94 -14.82 16.34
C VAL A 177 -8.31 -14.22 14.97
N ALA A 178 -7.32 -13.82 14.16
CA ALA A 178 -7.59 -13.37 12.79
C ALA A 178 -8.20 -14.48 11.91
N GLU A 179 -7.61 -15.68 11.90
CA GLU A 179 -8.14 -16.82 11.14
C GLU A 179 -9.50 -17.29 11.67
N LEU A 180 -9.72 -17.34 12.99
CA LEU A 180 -11.02 -17.69 13.58
C LEU A 180 -12.12 -16.70 13.20
N TYR A 181 -11.87 -15.39 13.27
CA TYR A 181 -12.83 -14.38 12.79
C TYR A 181 -13.06 -14.50 11.28
N ARG A 182 -12.06 -14.87 10.48
CA ARG A 182 -12.19 -15.10 9.04
C ARG A 182 -13.09 -16.30 8.74
N GLN A 183 -12.92 -17.41 9.47
CA GLN A 183 -13.75 -18.61 9.36
C GLN A 183 -15.21 -18.31 9.78
N ALA A 184 -15.40 -17.48 10.80
CA ALA A 184 -16.71 -17.00 11.24
C ALA A 184 -17.34 -15.91 10.34
N GLY A 185 -16.72 -15.57 9.19
CA GLY A 185 -17.21 -14.53 8.26
C GLY A 185 -17.13 -13.09 8.77
N GLN A 186 -16.45 -12.85 9.89
CA GLN A 186 -16.32 -11.52 10.52
C GLN A 186 -15.07 -10.81 9.98
N GLU A 187 -15.06 -10.60 8.67
CA GLU A 187 -13.84 -10.28 7.91
C GLU A 187 -13.18 -8.95 8.34
N ASP A 188 -13.96 -7.91 8.59
CA ASP A 188 -13.43 -6.62 9.09
C ASP A 188 -12.73 -6.76 10.45
N ARG A 189 -13.21 -7.66 11.33
CA ARG A 189 -12.52 -7.99 12.61
C ARG A 189 -11.25 -8.79 12.35
N SER A 190 -11.31 -9.78 11.47
CA SER A 190 -10.16 -10.59 11.05
C SER A 190 -9.00 -9.71 10.57
N MET A 191 -9.28 -8.70 9.74
CA MET A 191 -8.25 -7.80 9.22
C MET A 191 -7.63 -6.89 10.29
N ASN A 192 -8.39 -6.46 11.31
CA ASN A 192 -7.80 -5.76 12.46
C ASN A 192 -6.76 -6.64 13.17
N TYR A 193 -7.03 -7.94 13.34
CA TYR A 193 -6.11 -8.88 13.97
C TYR A 193 -4.91 -9.27 13.07
N TYR A 194 -5.10 -9.47 11.76
CA TYR A 194 -3.95 -9.58 10.82
C TYR A 194 -3.07 -8.33 10.84
N THR A 195 -3.66 -7.13 10.98
CA THR A 195 -2.89 -5.91 11.11
C THR A 195 -2.14 -5.89 12.45
N ARG A 196 -2.75 -6.32 13.57
CA ARG A 196 -2.06 -6.54 14.86
C ARG A 196 -0.83 -7.43 14.72
N VAL A 197 -0.91 -8.55 13.99
CA VAL A 197 0.23 -9.44 13.70
C VAL A 197 1.39 -8.68 13.04
N LEU A 198 1.13 -7.78 12.09
CA LEU A 198 2.19 -7.02 11.41
C LEU A 198 3.02 -6.14 12.37
N TYR A 199 2.39 -5.60 13.42
CA TYR A 199 3.08 -4.77 14.41
C TYR A 199 3.83 -5.61 15.47
N VAL A 200 3.18 -6.63 16.03
CA VAL A 200 3.71 -7.37 17.19
C VAL A 200 4.76 -8.42 16.83
N ALA A 201 4.85 -8.80 15.56
CA ALA A 201 5.86 -9.73 15.05
C ALA A 201 7.29 -9.14 15.15
N PRO A 202 8.20 -9.69 16.00
CA PRO A 202 9.56 -9.16 16.11
C PRO A 202 10.33 -9.35 14.78
N PRO A 203 11.16 -8.39 14.33
CA PRO A 203 11.92 -8.53 13.10
C PRO A 203 13.06 -9.55 13.24
N GLY A 204 13.27 -10.38 12.21
CA GLY A 204 14.44 -11.28 12.10
C GLY A 204 14.23 -12.74 12.49
N ASP A 205 13.07 -13.11 13.03
CA ASP A 205 12.70 -14.51 13.30
C ASP A 205 11.99 -15.15 12.08
N PHE A 206 12.29 -16.42 11.80
CA PHE A 206 11.61 -17.22 10.78
C PHE A 206 10.12 -17.40 11.08
N ARG A 207 9.73 -17.67 12.34
CA ARG A 207 8.31 -17.78 12.70
C ARG A 207 7.58 -16.47 12.45
N SER A 208 8.20 -15.34 12.80
CA SER A 208 7.57 -14.02 12.60
C SER A 208 7.45 -13.66 11.12
N GLY A 209 8.41 -14.09 10.27
CA GLY A 209 8.30 -14.01 8.81
C GLY A 209 7.08 -14.75 8.24
N TYR A 210 6.81 -15.97 8.70
CA TYR A 210 5.62 -16.75 8.29
C TYR A 210 4.32 -16.01 8.59
N TYR A 211 4.04 -15.70 9.85
CA TYR A 211 2.79 -15.04 10.26
C TYR A 211 2.62 -13.64 9.64
N ARG A 212 3.71 -12.86 9.55
CA ARG A 212 3.70 -11.53 8.91
C ARG A 212 3.36 -11.65 7.43
N SER A 213 4.03 -12.53 6.69
CA SER A 213 3.81 -12.69 5.23
C SER A 213 2.40 -13.17 4.88
N ASN A 214 1.85 -14.13 5.63
CA ASN A 214 0.45 -14.56 5.46
C ASN A 214 -0.54 -13.42 5.78
N SER A 215 -0.28 -12.63 6.81
CA SER A 215 -1.10 -11.46 7.16
C SER A 215 -1.05 -10.38 6.06
N LEU A 216 0.12 -10.12 5.47
CA LEU A 216 0.28 -9.21 4.33
C LEU A 216 -0.54 -9.70 3.11
N TRP A 217 -0.48 -11.00 2.78
CA TRP A 217 -1.28 -11.57 1.70
C TRP A 217 -2.79 -11.45 1.95
N ARG A 218 -3.26 -11.77 3.16
CA ARG A 218 -4.66 -11.64 3.56
C ARG A 218 -5.17 -10.21 3.42
N LEU A 219 -4.40 -9.23 3.92
CA LEU A 219 -4.74 -7.81 3.83
C LEU A 219 -4.73 -7.33 2.37
N ALA A 220 -3.76 -7.74 1.55
CA ALA A 220 -3.70 -7.38 0.12
C ALA A 220 -4.96 -7.85 -0.63
N VAL A 221 -5.36 -9.11 -0.47
CA VAL A 221 -6.55 -9.68 -1.13
C VAL A 221 -7.84 -9.01 -0.62
N TYR A 222 -7.94 -8.73 0.69
CA TYR A 222 -9.08 -8.03 1.28
C TYR A 222 -9.25 -6.61 0.72
N TYR A 223 -8.17 -5.82 0.62
CA TYR A 223 -8.26 -4.47 0.09
C TYR A 223 -8.55 -4.43 -1.43
N VAL A 224 -8.15 -5.45 -2.20
CA VAL A 224 -8.69 -5.64 -3.58
C VAL A 224 -10.21 -5.85 -3.54
N GLY A 225 -10.71 -6.71 -2.65
CA GLY A 225 -12.15 -6.94 -2.48
C GLY A 225 -12.94 -5.69 -2.06
N LYS A 226 -12.36 -4.85 -1.19
CA LYS A 226 -12.92 -3.54 -0.78
C LYS A 226 -12.76 -2.43 -1.82
N LYS A 227 -12.02 -2.68 -2.92
CA LYS A 227 -11.67 -1.70 -3.98
C LYS A 227 -10.82 -0.52 -3.47
N ASP A 228 -9.88 -0.80 -2.57
CA ASP A 228 -8.79 0.12 -2.20
C ASP A 228 -7.50 -0.36 -2.89
N PRO A 229 -7.20 0.13 -4.11
CA PRO A 229 -6.02 -0.31 -4.86
C PRO A 229 -4.71 0.18 -4.24
N ASP A 230 -4.75 1.22 -3.40
CA ASP A 230 -3.55 1.81 -2.83
C ASP A 230 -3.05 0.96 -1.66
N LEU A 231 -3.92 0.68 -0.67
CA LEU A 231 -3.58 -0.26 0.39
C LEU A 231 -3.33 -1.67 -0.14
N ALA A 232 -4.11 -2.15 -1.11
CA ALA A 232 -3.84 -3.41 -1.78
C ALA A 232 -2.44 -3.44 -2.41
N SER A 233 -2.00 -2.34 -3.04
CA SER A 233 -0.64 -2.25 -3.59
C SER A 233 0.44 -2.30 -2.51
N VAL A 234 0.27 -1.60 -1.38
CA VAL A 234 1.25 -1.58 -0.28
C VAL A 234 1.41 -2.97 0.33
N TYR A 235 0.31 -3.65 0.66
CA TYR A 235 0.37 -4.99 1.25
C TYR A 235 0.89 -6.04 0.26
N ALA A 236 0.52 -5.96 -1.02
CA ALA A 236 1.06 -6.86 -2.05
C ALA A 236 2.54 -6.61 -2.37
N MET A 237 3.01 -5.35 -2.32
CA MET A 237 4.43 -5.02 -2.47
C MET A 237 5.23 -5.55 -1.28
N LYS A 238 4.82 -5.27 -0.04
CA LYS A 238 5.49 -5.84 1.14
C LYS A 238 5.45 -7.36 1.17
N PHE A 239 4.37 -8.01 0.72
CA PHE A 239 4.34 -9.47 0.55
C PHE A 239 5.43 -9.96 -0.42
N LEU A 240 5.63 -9.27 -1.55
CA LEU A 240 6.65 -9.58 -2.55
C LEU A 240 8.09 -9.22 -2.12
N GLU A 241 8.29 -8.55 -0.98
CA GLU A 241 9.61 -8.41 -0.33
C GLU A 241 9.99 -9.70 0.42
N TYR A 242 9.02 -10.41 1.00
CA TYR A 242 9.23 -11.72 1.63
C TYR A 242 9.24 -12.86 0.60
N HIS A 243 8.37 -12.79 -0.41
CA HIS A 243 8.15 -13.85 -1.40
C HIS A 243 8.31 -13.32 -2.84
N PRO A 244 9.54 -12.92 -3.26
CA PRO A 244 9.79 -12.32 -4.57
C PRO A 244 9.60 -13.28 -5.76
N GLU A 245 9.65 -14.58 -5.53
CA GLU A 245 9.29 -15.64 -6.49
C GLU A 245 7.79 -15.83 -6.68
N SER A 246 6.94 -15.35 -5.74
CA SER A 246 5.49 -15.58 -5.75
C SER A 246 4.78 -15.11 -7.03
N VAL A 247 4.44 -16.08 -7.87
CA VAL A 247 3.66 -15.90 -9.10
C VAL A 247 2.30 -15.26 -8.79
N GLY A 248 1.58 -15.77 -7.79
CA GLY A 248 0.31 -15.23 -7.33
C GLY A 248 0.41 -13.80 -6.79
N GLY A 249 1.46 -13.49 -6.01
CA GLY A 249 1.74 -12.13 -5.55
C GLY A 249 1.97 -11.15 -6.70
N ARG A 250 2.75 -11.57 -7.72
CA ARG A 250 3.04 -10.74 -8.90
C ARG A 250 1.82 -10.55 -9.79
N TYR A 251 0.96 -11.55 -9.91
CA TYR A 251 -0.28 -11.44 -10.69
C TYR A 251 -1.36 -10.60 -9.96
N LEU A 252 -1.51 -10.77 -8.64
CA LEU A 252 -2.41 -9.93 -7.83
C LEU A 252 -2.05 -8.45 -7.98
N LEU A 253 -0.77 -8.10 -7.81
CA LEU A 253 -0.31 -6.71 -7.92
C LEU A 253 -0.36 -6.18 -9.36
N GLY A 254 0.11 -6.97 -10.33
CA GLY A 254 0.18 -6.56 -11.73
C GLY A 254 -1.20 -6.42 -12.38
N ALA A 255 -2.02 -7.47 -12.33
CA ALA A 255 -3.36 -7.49 -12.91
C ALA A 255 -4.38 -6.91 -11.92
N GLY A 256 -4.65 -7.64 -10.82
CA GLY A 256 -5.79 -7.37 -9.92
C GLY A 256 -5.77 -6.02 -9.20
N VAL A 257 -4.58 -5.45 -8.95
CA VAL A 257 -4.42 -4.12 -8.36
C VAL A 257 -4.19 -3.06 -9.45
N TYR A 258 -3.05 -3.11 -10.15
CA TYR A 258 -2.67 -2.00 -11.03
C TYR A 258 -3.46 -1.94 -12.34
N PHE A 259 -3.70 -3.06 -13.02
CA PHE A 259 -4.41 -3.02 -14.31
C PHE A 259 -5.89 -2.66 -14.15
N GLU A 260 -6.61 -3.36 -13.27
CA GLU A 260 -8.06 -3.16 -13.05
C GLU A 260 -8.41 -1.74 -12.56
N ASN A 261 -7.42 -0.97 -12.10
CA ASN A 261 -7.57 0.41 -11.62
C ASN A 261 -6.85 1.43 -12.54
N GLY A 262 -6.60 1.10 -13.81
CA GLY A 262 -6.09 2.03 -14.82
C GLY A 262 -4.60 2.40 -14.71
N LYS A 263 -3.87 1.87 -13.73
CA LYS A 263 -2.45 2.18 -13.47
C LYS A 263 -1.53 1.32 -14.37
N TYR A 264 -1.77 1.32 -15.68
CA TYR A 264 -1.14 0.40 -16.63
C TYR A 264 0.40 0.51 -16.65
N ASN A 265 0.93 1.73 -16.51
CA ASN A 265 2.36 1.97 -16.38
C ASN A 265 3.00 1.27 -15.16
N ARG A 266 2.28 1.12 -14.04
CA ARG A 266 2.72 0.35 -12.86
C ARG A 266 2.45 -1.15 -13.00
N SER A 267 1.41 -1.54 -13.73
CA SER A 267 1.08 -2.95 -14.05
C SER A 267 2.17 -3.64 -14.87
N LEU A 268 2.63 -3.00 -15.96
CA LEU A 268 3.51 -3.61 -16.97
C LEU A 268 4.78 -4.31 -16.42
N PRO A 269 5.60 -3.73 -15.51
CA PRO A 269 6.80 -4.40 -15.01
C PRO A 269 6.53 -5.64 -14.14
N HIS A 270 5.30 -5.83 -13.64
CA HIS A 270 4.90 -7.06 -12.93
C HIS A 270 4.45 -8.12 -13.93
N LEU A 271 3.60 -7.76 -14.91
CA LEU A 271 3.15 -8.69 -15.95
C LEU A 271 4.31 -9.18 -16.84
N LEU A 272 5.28 -8.32 -17.17
CA LEU A 272 6.49 -8.70 -17.92
C LEU A 272 7.48 -9.57 -17.13
N LYS A 273 7.32 -9.73 -15.80
CA LYS A 273 8.06 -10.75 -15.03
C LYS A 273 7.39 -12.12 -15.12
N LEU A 274 6.06 -12.16 -15.27
CA LEU A 274 5.28 -13.38 -15.46
C LEU A 274 5.42 -13.91 -16.89
N ASP A 275 5.37 -13.05 -17.91
CA ASP A 275 5.52 -13.43 -19.32
C ASP A 275 6.86 -14.12 -19.66
N ARG A 276 7.88 -13.93 -18.81
CA ARG A 276 9.20 -14.57 -18.92
C ARG A 276 9.27 -15.97 -18.29
N MET A 277 8.22 -16.40 -17.60
CA MET A 277 8.15 -17.73 -16.96
C MET A 277 7.62 -18.77 -17.98
N PRO A 278 7.97 -20.06 -17.81
CA PRO A 278 7.32 -21.13 -18.58
C PRO A 278 5.80 -21.09 -18.37
N ARG A 279 5.03 -21.34 -19.43
CA ARG A 279 3.56 -21.22 -19.39
C ARG A 279 2.91 -22.36 -18.59
N GLU A 280 3.65 -23.45 -18.39
CA GLU A 280 3.36 -24.58 -17.53
C GLU A 280 3.32 -24.14 -16.06
N ASN A 281 4.43 -23.57 -15.56
CA ASN A 281 4.55 -23.04 -14.19
C ASN A 281 3.47 -21.98 -13.87
N LEU A 282 3.09 -21.15 -14.85
CA LEU A 282 2.00 -20.19 -14.68
C LEU A 282 0.64 -20.89 -14.47
N LYS A 283 0.36 -21.94 -15.24
CA LYS A 283 -0.88 -22.73 -15.11
C LYS A 283 -0.93 -23.54 -13.81
N GLU A 284 0.21 -24.10 -13.38
CA GLU A 284 0.35 -24.76 -12.07
C GLU A 284 0.08 -23.78 -10.91
N ALA A 285 0.53 -22.53 -11.04
CA ALA A 285 0.23 -21.44 -10.11
C ALA A 285 -1.21 -20.86 -10.27
N GLY A 286 -2.08 -21.48 -11.08
CA GLY A 286 -3.47 -21.06 -11.28
C GLY A 286 -3.65 -19.77 -12.10
N ILE A 287 -2.62 -19.33 -12.84
CA ILE A 287 -2.69 -18.11 -13.65
C ILE A 287 -3.27 -18.41 -15.03
N ASP A 288 -4.31 -17.66 -15.38
CA ASP A 288 -4.83 -17.58 -16.75
C ASP A 288 -3.79 -16.91 -17.67
N THR A 289 -3.12 -17.73 -18.48
CA THR A 289 -2.11 -17.28 -19.44
C THR A 289 -2.68 -16.50 -20.63
N GLU A 290 -3.96 -16.69 -20.96
CA GLU A 290 -4.62 -16.04 -22.09
C GLU A 290 -5.10 -14.64 -21.68
N ARG A 291 -5.61 -14.48 -20.45
CA ARG A 291 -5.82 -13.17 -19.83
C ARG A 291 -4.50 -12.43 -19.64
N LEU A 292 -3.43 -13.09 -19.17
CA LEU A 292 -2.10 -12.44 -19.08
C LEU A 292 -1.65 -11.87 -20.42
N ASP A 293 -1.80 -12.64 -21.51
CA ASP A 293 -1.49 -12.19 -22.86
C ASP A 293 -2.42 -11.05 -23.32
N PHE A 294 -3.72 -11.12 -23.05
CA PHE A 294 -4.67 -10.05 -23.38
C PHE A 294 -4.33 -8.72 -22.68
N LEU A 295 -4.04 -8.76 -21.38
CA LEU A 295 -3.65 -7.58 -20.58
C LEU A 295 -2.36 -6.95 -21.14
N LEU A 296 -1.34 -7.76 -21.43
CA LEU A 296 -0.09 -7.27 -22.02
C LEU A 296 -0.31 -6.67 -23.42
N GLY A 297 -1.12 -7.32 -24.24
CA GLY A 297 -1.54 -6.79 -25.55
C GLY A 297 -2.21 -5.41 -25.44
N GLN A 298 -3.10 -5.23 -24.46
CA GLN A 298 -3.76 -3.94 -24.22
C GLN A 298 -2.78 -2.83 -23.84
N ILE A 299 -1.81 -3.08 -22.95
CA ILE A 299 -0.78 -2.08 -22.59
C ILE A 299 0.09 -1.72 -23.80
N PHE A 300 0.51 -2.71 -24.59
CA PHE A 300 1.31 -2.44 -25.79
C PHE A 300 0.52 -1.70 -26.87
N MET A 301 -0.77 -2.00 -27.04
CA MET A 301 -1.66 -1.29 -27.98
C MET A 301 -1.84 0.18 -27.60
N MET A 302 -2.10 0.50 -26.32
CA MET A 302 -2.16 1.88 -25.84
C MET A 302 -0.84 2.65 -26.06
N ARG A 303 0.29 1.94 -25.96
CA ARG A 303 1.62 2.51 -26.22
C ARG A 303 1.96 2.62 -27.71
N PHE A 304 1.06 2.23 -28.62
CA PHE A 304 1.26 2.13 -30.08
C PHE A 304 2.45 1.21 -30.46
N ASP A 305 2.63 0.12 -29.72
CA ASP A 305 3.75 -0.82 -29.86
C ASP A 305 3.31 -2.09 -30.62
N PRO A 306 3.99 -2.48 -31.72
CA PRO A 306 3.57 -3.59 -32.57
C PRO A 306 3.62 -4.96 -31.87
N ARG A 307 4.29 -5.08 -30.71
CA ARG A 307 4.28 -6.31 -29.91
C ARG A 307 2.86 -6.74 -29.51
N ALA A 308 1.91 -5.80 -29.41
CA ALA A 308 0.50 -6.08 -29.13
C ALA A 308 -0.10 -7.14 -30.07
N ILE A 309 0.29 -7.15 -31.36
CA ILE A 309 -0.14 -8.15 -32.35
C ILE A 309 0.22 -9.56 -31.89
N ALA A 310 1.45 -9.77 -31.41
CA ALA A 310 1.94 -11.08 -30.99
C ALA A 310 1.26 -11.58 -29.69
N TYR A 311 0.83 -10.67 -28.82
CA TYR A 311 0.04 -11.00 -27.62
C TYR A 311 -1.39 -11.37 -27.99
N PHE A 312 -2.13 -10.52 -28.71
CA PHE A 312 -3.51 -10.83 -29.11
C PHE A 312 -3.61 -12.06 -30.02
N SER A 313 -2.60 -12.32 -30.86
CA SER A 313 -2.53 -13.54 -31.67
C SER A 313 -2.52 -14.85 -30.85
N ARG A 314 -2.26 -14.81 -29.54
CA ARG A 314 -2.29 -15.98 -28.65
C ARG A 314 -3.61 -16.18 -27.90
N CYS A 315 -4.45 -15.15 -27.81
CA CYS A 315 -5.74 -15.21 -27.08
C CYS A 315 -6.96 -14.81 -27.94
N LYS A 316 -6.79 -14.50 -29.23
CA LYS A 316 -7.90 -14.18 -30.15
C LYS A 316 -8.96 -15.28 -30.24
N ASP A 317 -8.56 -16.55 -30.20
CA ASP A 317 -9.46 -17.68 -30.44
C ASP A 317 -10.36 -18.02 -29.23
N SER A 318 -10.06 -17.47 -28.06
CA SER A 318 -10.86 -17.58 -26.82
C SER A 318 -11.52 -16.26 -26.41
N ASN A 319 -11.03 -15.12 -26.90
CA ASN A 319 -11.52 -13.79 -26.55
C ASN A 319 -11.86 -12.97 -27.82
N PRO A 320 -13.15 -12.79 -28.17
CA PRO A 320 -13.58 -12.03 -29.35
C PRO A 320 -13.12 -10.56 -29.39
N LEU A 321 -12.83 -9.96 -28.23
CA LEU A 321 -12.30 -8.60 -28.15
C LEU A 321 -10.78 -8.58 -28.47
N ALA A 322 -10.05 -9.65 -28.12
CA ALA A 322 -8.67 -9.85 -28.54
C ALA A 322 -8.58 -10.13 -30.06
N GLU A 323 -9.53 -10.90 -30.62
CA GLU A 323 -9.64 -11.10 -32.07
C GLU A 323 -9.76 -9.77 -32.81
N GLN A 324 -10.68 -8.90 -32.40
CA GLN A 324 -10.86 -7.60 -33.04
C GLN A 324 -9.66 -6.68 -32.89
N TYR A 325 -8.99 -6.66 -31.73
CA TYR A 325 -7.74 -5.89 -31.57
C TYR A 325 -6.63 -6.44 -32.49
N TRP A 326 -6.52 -7.76 -32.65
CA TRP A 326 -5.58 -8.39 -33.58
C TRP A 326 -5.89 -8.03 -35.04
N LEU A 327 -7.15 -8.13 -35.47
CA LEU A 327 -7.60 -7.77 -36.83
C LEU A 327 -7.30 -6.30 -37.14
N LEU A 328 -7.64 -5.39 -36.21
CA LEU A 328 -7.38 -3.95 -36.33
C LEU A 328 -5.89 -3.62 -36.47
N LEU A 329 -5.03 -4.24 -35.64
CA LEU A 329 -3.59 -4.00 -35.67
C LEU A 329 -2.88 -4.67 -36.86
N THR A 330 -3.50 -5.67 -37.50
CA THR A 330 -2.97 -6.36 -38.69
C THR A 330 -3.58 -5.87 -40.01
N ASP A 331 -4.42 -4.84 -39.97
CA ASP A 331 -5.15 -4.27 -41.11
C ASP A 331 -6.09 -5.26 -41.83
N GLN A 332 -6.52 -6.31 -41.12
CA GLN A 332 -7.48 -7.28 -41.65
C GLN A 332 -8.91 -6.77 -41.39
N PRO A 333 -9.82 -6.84 -42.38
CA PRO A 333 -11.18 -6.32 -42.23
C PRO A 333 -11.98 -7.18 -41.22
N PRO A 334 -12.37 -6.65 -40.05
CA PRO A 334 -13.22 -7.40 -39.14
C PRO A 334 -14.63 -7.51 -39.73
N GLY A 335 -15.17 -8.73 -39.79
CA GLY A 335 -16.48 -9.02 -40.36
C GLY A 335 -17.63 -8.31 -39.63
N SER A 336 -17.43 -7.92 -38.37
CA SER A 336 -18.27 -6.98 -37.63
C SER A 336 -17.46 -6.29 -36.53
N PHE A 337 -17.85 -5.06 -36.17
CA PHE A 337 -17.35 -4.35 -34.99
C PHE A 337 -18.18 -4.60 -33.71
N ALA A 338 -19.23 -5.43 -33.78
CA ALA A 338 -20.20 -5.59 -32.69
C ALA A 338 -19.59 -5.93 -31.30
N PRO A 339 -18.61 -6.84 -31.14
CA PRO A 339 -17.96 -7.05 -29.84
C PRO A 339 -17.33 -5.79 -29.21
N LEU A 340 -16.54 -5.01 -29.94
CA LEU A 340 -15.92 -3.75 -29.47
C LEU A 340 -16.97 -2.68 -29.16
N LEU A 341 -17.94 -2.47 -30.04
CA LEU A 341 -18.98 -1.46 -29.84
C LEU A 341 -19.89 -1.83 -28.66
N GLY A 342 -20.37 -3.08 -28.59
CA GLY A 342 -21.17 -3.59 -27.47
C GLY A 342 -20.39 -3.80 -26.16
N PHE A 343 -19.06 -3.68 -26.19
CA PHE A 343 -18.22 -3.55 -25.00
C PHE A 343 -18.11 -2.08 -24.57
N LEU A 344 -17.87 -1.15 -25.50
CA LEU A 344 -17.82 0.29 -25.23
C LEU A 344 -19.16 0.86 -24.78
N GLU A 345 -20.29 0.32 -25.24
CA GLU A 345 -21.65 0.63 -24.75
C GLU A 345 -21.82 0.36 -23.24
N LYS A 346 -21.07 -0.61 -22.69
CA LYS A 346 -21.10 -0.99 -21.27
C LYS A 346 -19.96 -0.38 -20.47
N HIS A 347 -18.84 -0.12 -21.13
CA HIS A 347 -17.59 0.34 -20.52
C HIS A 347 -17.06 1.55 -21.31
N PRO A 348 -17.79 2.69 -21.34
CA PRO A 348 -17.46 3.84 -22.16
C PRO A 348 -16.11 4.48 -21.78
N ASP A 349 -15.61 4.24 -20.57
CA ASP A 349 -14.37 4.82 -20.05
C ASP A 349 -13.19 3.82 -20.08
N HIS A 350 -13.34 2.68 -20.76
CA HIS A 350 -12.27 1.69 -20.87
C HIS A 350 -11.24 2.11 -21.94
N LEU A 351 -10.18 2.79 -21.50
CA LEU A 351 -9.14 3.41 -22.34
C LEU A 351 -8.55 2.47 -23.43
N PRO A 352 -8.19 1.19 -23.17
CA PRO A 352 -7.69 0.31 -24.23
C PRO A 352 -8.70 0.05 -25.36
N ALA A 353 -10.01 0.01 -25.05
CA ALA A 353 -11.04 -0.23 -26.06
C ALA A 353 -11.26 1.01 -26.93
N ARG A 354 -11.20 2.22 -26.35
CA ARG A 354 -11.23 3.44 -27.16
C ARG A 354 -9.96 3.61 -28.00
N VAL A 355 -8.78 3.23 -27.51
CA VAL A 355 -7.57 3.21 -28.36
C VAL A 355 -7.74 2.22 -29.53
N ALA A 356 -8.42 1.08 -29.36
CA ALA A 356 -8.77 0.23 -30.49
C ALA A 356 -9.75 0.90 -31.47
N LEU A 357 -10.74 1.65 -30.96
CA LEU A 357 -11.66 2.43 -31.80
C LEU A 357 -10.92 3.47 -32.67
N LEU A 358 -9.82 4.07 -32.18
CA LEU A 358 -8.96 4.95 -33.00
C LEU A 358 -8.43 4.24 -34.26
N TYR A 359 -7.97 2.99 -34.16
CA TYR A 359 -7.53 2.20 -35.32
C TYR A 359 -8.70 1.86 -36.27
N ALA A 360 -9.91 1.66 -35.73
CA ALA A 360 -11.11 1.40 -36.52
C ALA A 360 -11.56 2.62 -37.35
N LEU A 361 -11.40 3.83 -36.80
CA LEU A 361 -11.83 5.09 -37.41
C LEU A 361 -10.78 5.67 -38.38
N GLU A 362 -9.48 5.53 -38.12
CA GLU A 362 -8.36 6.12 -38.89
C GLU A 362 -8.39 5.83 -40.40
N LYS A 363 -9.10 4.78 -40.85
CA LYS A 363 -9.26 4.42 -42.27
C LYS A 363 -10.70 4.48 -42.79
N ARG A 364 -11.67 4.87 -41.98
CA ARG A 364 -13.11 4.81 -42.30
C ARG A 364 -13.81 6.16 -42.20
N ASP A 365 -13.60 6.89 -41.11
CA ASP A 365 -14.18 8.20 -40.87
C ASP A 365 -13.15 9.07 -40.15
N LEU A 366 -12.54 10.00 -40.91
CA LEU A 366 -11.50 10.88 -40.39
C LEU A 366 -12.06 12.01 -39.51
N THR A 367 -13.36 12.29 -39.58
CA THR A 367 -14.04 13.29 -38.73
C THR A 367 -14.28 12.70 -37.34
N SER A 368 -14.94 11.53 -37.27
CA SER A 368 -15.09 10.81 -35.99
C SER A 368 -13.75 10.38 -35.41
N TYR A 369 -12.75 10.07 -36.24
CA TYR A 369 -11.38 9.85 -35.76
C TYR A 369 -10.79 11.10 -35.10
N ALA A 370 -10.96 12.28 -35.69
CA ALA A 370 -10.44 13.53 -35.13
C ALA A 370 -11.10 13.92 -33.79
N GLU A 371 -12.41 13.71 -33.66
CA GLU A 371 -13.14 13.89 -32.40
C GLU A 371 -12.66 12.89 -31.34
N GLU A 372 -12.57 11.60 -31.68
CA GLU A 372 -12.19 10.56 -30.73
C GLU A 372 -10.71 10.66 -30.31
N LEU A 373 -9.81 11.16 -31.17
CA LEU A 373 -8.43 11.49 -30.76
C LEU A 373 -8.41 12.51 -29.59
N LEU A 374 -9.32 13.48 -29.55
CA LEU A 374 -9.40 14.42 -28.42
C LEU A 374 -10.04 13.75 -27.20
N ASN A 375 -11.13 12.99 -27.38
CA ASN A 375 -11.83 12.29 -26.30
C ASN A 375 -10.91 11.29 -25.57
N VAL A 376 -10.16 10.46 -26.30
CA VAL A 376 -9.28 9.44 -25.72
C VAL A 376 -8.05 10.07 -25.07
N SER A 377 -7.59 11.21 -25.58
CA SER A 377 -6.56 12.00 -24.91
C SER A 377 -7.05 12.59 -23.57
N GLU A 378 -8.27 13.13 -23.52
CA GLU A 378 -8.86 13.62 -22.26
C GLU A 378 -9.02 12.46 -21.25
N LEU A 379 -9.52 11.30 -21.69
CA LEU A 379 -9.65 10.11 -20.86
C LEU A 379 -8.29 9.60 -20.34
N ALA A 380 -7.25 9.64 -21.18
CA ALA A 380 -5.89 9.27 -20.77
C ALA A 380 -5.32 10.22 -19.70
N ALA A 381 -5.66 11.51 -19.73
CA ALA A 381 -5.29 12.44 -18.67
C ALA A 381 -6.04 12.11 -17.36
N GLN A 382 -7.36 11.87 -17.45
CA GLN A 382 -8.20 11.50 -16.31
C GLN A 382 -7.75 10.18 -15.64
N GLN A 383 -7.14 9.26 -16.39
CA GLN A 383 -6.60 7.99 -15.89
C GLN A 383 -5.09 8.02 -15.55
N ASN A 384 -4.44 9.20 -15.61
CA ASN A 384 -3.01 9.39 -15.35
C ASN A 384 -2.11 8.50 -16.25
N GLU A 385 -2.39 8.51 -17.55
CA GLU A 385 -1.64 7.82 -18.60
C GLU A 385 -1.06 8.80 -19.64
N PRO A 386 -0.17 9.74 -19.22
CA PRO A 386 0.28 10.84 -20.06
C PRO A 386 1.10 10.40 -21.28
N ASP A 387 1.87 9.30 -21.17
CA ASP A 387 2.60 8.70 -22.31
C ASP A 387 1.66 8.26 -23.45
N THR A 388 0.46 7.78 -23.09
CA THR A 388 -0.57 7.33 -24.03
C THR A 388 -1.27 8.55 -24.64
N GLY A 389 -1.75 9.47 -23.80
CA GLY A 389 -2.43 10.69 -24.24
C GLY A 389 -1.56 11.61 -25.10
N TRP A 390 -0.28 11.78 -24.75
CA TRP A 390 0.68 12.55 -25.55
C TRP A 390 0.81 12.02 -26.98
N LYS A 391 0.95 10.68 -27.15
CA LYS A 391 1.03 10.06 -28.48
C LYS A 391 -0.25 10.27 -29.31
N ILE A 392 -1.40 10.23 -28.65
CA ILE A 392 -2.71 10.50 -29.27
C ILE A 392 -2.80 11.97 -29.74
N ILE A 393 -2.33 12.93 -28.93
CA ILE A 393 -2.28 14.34 -29.35
C ILE A 393 -1.26 14.59 -30.47
N GLN A 394 -0.14 13.86 -30.54
CA GLN A 394 0.74 13.94 -31.71
C GLN A 394 0.09 13.38 -32.98
N LYS A 395 -0.78 12.34 -32.88
CA LYS A 395 -1.65 11.90 -33.97
C LYS A 395 -2.64 12.99 -34.39
N ALA A 396 -3.31 13.67 -33.44
CA ALA A 396 -4.25 14.76 -33.73
C ALA A 396 -3.58 15.98 -34.41
N ARG A 397 -2.42 16.39 -33.89
CA ARG A 397 -1.59 17.48 -34.45
C ARG A 397 -1.17 17.17 -35.89
N LYS A 398 -0.64 15.96 -36.14
CA LYS A 398 -0.28 15.49 -37.48
C LYS A 398 -1.49 15.39 -38.42
N LEU A 399 -2.66 14.94 -37.93
CA LEU A 399 -3.87 14.88 -38.75
C LEU A 399 -4.29 16.28 -39.20
N LYS A 400 -4.27 17.28 -38.31
CA LYS A 400 -4.55 18.68 -38.67
C LYS A 400 -3.56 19.24 -39.69
N GLU A 401 -2.26 18.96 -39.55
CA GLU A 401 -1.22 19.36 -40.49
C GLU A 401 -1.41 18.74 -41.89
N GLN A 402 -1.78 17.45 -41.95
CA GLN A 402 -1.95 16.71 -43.19
C GLN A 402 -3.32 16.89 -43.86
N ARG A 403 -4.34 17.27 -43.07
CA ARG A 403 -5.73 17.45 -43.50
C ARG A 403 -6.36 18.71 -42.87
N PRO A 404 -5.99 19.92 -43.33
CA PRO A 404 -6.57 21.18 -42.83
C PRO A 404 -8.07 21.34 -43.13
N ASP A 405 -8.63 20.47 -43.96
CA ASP A 405 -10.07 20.36 -44.22
C ASP A 405 -10.86 19.73 -43.06
N ILE A 406 -10.18 19.02 -42.16
CA ILE A 406 -10.80 18.41 -40.96
C ILE A 406 -10.69 19.41 -39.81
N GLN A 407 -11.83 19.74 -39.18
CA GLN A 407 -11.86 20.68 -38.06
C GLN A 407 -11.34 20.01 -36.78
N ILE A 408 -10.11 20.35 -36.38
CA ILE A 408 -9.51 19.94 -35.11
C ILE A 408 -9.13 21.18 -34.29
N SER A 409 -9.69 21.27 -33.08
CA SER A 409 -9.51 22.42 -32.19
C SER A 409 -8.04 22.61 -31.80
N GLU A 410 -7.47 23.76 -32.17
CA GLU A 410 -6.09 24.12 -31.81
C GLU A 410 -5.95 24.31 -30.30
N PHE A 411 -6.97 24.95 -29.70
CA PHE A 411 -7.09 25.12 -28.26
C PHE A 411 -7.04 23.80 -27.49
N GLN A 412 -7.78 22.76 -27.93
CA GLN A 412 -7.74 21.45 -27.26
C GLN A 412 -6.42 20.71 -27.49
N ILE A 413 -5.80 20.81 -28.67
CA ILE A 413 -4.46 20.25 -28.93
C ILE A 413 -3.43 20.84 -27.96
N HIS A 414 -3.44 22.16 -27.74
CA HIS A 414 -2.51 22.81 -26.79
C HIS A 414 -2.86 22.54 -25.33
N ARG A 415 -4.15 22.58 -24.94
CA ARG A 415 -4.62 22.27 -23.58
C ARG A 415 -4.25 20.85 -23.16
N LEU A 416 -4.49 19.86 -24.01
CA LEU A 416 -4.15 18.46 -23.73
C LEU A 416 -2.64 18.19 -23.82
N SER A 417 -1.93 18.88 -24.74
CA SER A 417 -0.46 18.85 -24.77
C SER A 417 0.14 19.35 -23.45
N TRP A 418 -0.35 20.47 -22.90
CA TRP A 418 0.06 20.98 -21.59
C TRP A 418 -0.14 19.92 -20.52
N ILE A 419 -1.34 19.38 -20.36
CA ILE A 419 -1.65 18.39 -19.31
C ILE A 419 -0.70 17.19 -19.39
N HIS A 420 -0.65 16.50 -20.54
CA HIS A 420 0.20 15.31 -20.69
C HIS A 420 1.70 15.60 -20.49
N LEU A 421 2.19 16.76 -20.93
CA LEU A 421 3.59 17.15 -20.72
C LEU A 421 3.88 17.60 -19.29
N GLN A 422 2.89 18.06 -18.53
CA GLN A 422 3.06 18.37 -17.12
C GLN A 422 3.15 17.08 -16.31
N ASP A 423 2.20 16.16 -16.56
CA ASP A 423 2.06 14.91 -15.82
C ASP A 423 3.17 13.89 -16.17
N SER A 424 3.77 13.99 -17.38
CA SER A 424 5.00 13.28 -17.75
C SER A 424 6.31 13.97 -17.28
N GLY A 425 6.23 15.03 -16.47
CA GLY A 425 7.40 15.76 -15.95
C GLY A 425 8.18 16.58 -16.99
N HIS A 426 7.60 16.87 -18.15
CA HIS A 426 8.19 17.67 -19.24
C HIS A 426 7.86 19.17 -19.11
N PHE A 427 7.96 19.72 -17.89
CA PHE A 427 7.47 21.05 -17.48
C PHE A 427 7.85 22.20 -18.44
N HIS A 428 9.07 22.26 -18.98
CA HIS A 428 9.45 23.31 -19.92
C HIS A 428 8.66 23.27 -21.25
N ARG A 429 8.25 22.08 -21.71
CA ARG A 429 7.36 21.93 -22.88
C ARG A 429 5.91 22.21 -22.49
N ALA A 430 5.49 21.72 -21.34
CA ALA A 430 4.18 22.01 -20.76
C ALA A 430 3.93 23.53 -20.65
N LEU A 431 4.96 24.29 -20.27
CA LEU A 431 4.92 25.76 -20.15
C LEU A 431 4.66 26.45 -21.50
N ILE A 432 5.29 25.97 -22.58
CA ILE A 432 5.09 26.51 -23.94
C ILE A 432 3.65 26.20 -24.38
N GLU A 433 3.20 24.96 -24.21
CA GLU A 433 1.84 24.55 -24.61
C GLU A 433 0.76 25.25 -23.76
N ALA A 434 1.04 25.56 -22.49
CA ALA A 434 0.20 26.39 -21.61
C ALA A 434 0.08 27.84 -22.09
N GLN A 435 1.21 28.48 -22.45
CA GLN A 435 1.21 29.82 -23.06
C GLN A 435 0.42 29.83 -24.36
N ARG A 436 0.61 28.82 -25.22
CA ARG A 436 -0.07 28.70 -26.52
C ARG A 436 -1.57 28.42 -26.34
N THR A 437 -1.97 27.69 -25.31
CA THR A 437 -3.38 27.53 -24.92
C THR A 437 -4.05 28.89 -24.65
N ILE A 438 -3.36 29.83 -24.01
CA ILE A 438 -3.88 31.18 -23.74
C ILE A 438 -3.85 32.05 -25.01
N GLU A 439 -2.75 32.06 -25.76
CA GLU A 439 -2.63 32.81 -27.03
C GLU A 439 -3.73 32.40 -28.03
N VAL A 440 -3.96 31.10 -28.18
CA VAL A 440 -4.99 30.53 -29.07
C VAL A 440 -6.39 30.75 -28.49
N GLY A 441 -6.58 30.56 -27.18
CA GLY A 441 -7.87 30.77 -26.52
C GLY A 441 -8.38 32.20 -26.66
N ASP A 442 -7.49 33.19 -26.54
CA ASP A 442 -7.82 34.61 -26.77
C ASP A 442 -8.02 34.94 -28.26
N ARG A 443 -7.20 34.38 -29.15
CA ARG A 443 -7.31 34.57 -30.62
C ARG A 443 -8.63 34.04 -31.18
N GLU A 444 -9.07 32.87 -30.71
CA GLU A 444 -10.25 32.14 -31.21
C GLU A 444 -11.50 32.37 -30.34
N SER A 445 -11.38 33.06 -29.21
CA SER A 445 -12.41 33.14 -28.16
C SER A 445 -12.91 31.76 -27.69
N ALA A 446 -12.01 30.75 -27.69
CA ALA A 446 -12.33 29.34 -27.44
C ALA A 446 -12.56 28.97 -25.96
N TRP A 447 -12.71 29.98 -25.09
CA TRP A 447 -12.93 29.81 -23.65
C TRP A 447 -14.32 29.24 -23.33
N GLY A 448 -14.40 28.30 -22.39
CA GLY A 448 -15.67 27.63 -22.07
C GLY A 448 -15.56 26.66 -20.90
N GLN A 449 -16.51 25.73 -20.80
CA GLN A 449 -16.64 24.82 -19.64
C GLN A 449 -15.43 23.88 -19.46
N SER A 450 -14.66 23.59 -20.51
CA SER A 450 -13.45 22.75 -20.43
C SER A 450 -12.21 23.48 -19.88
N LEU A 451 -12.19 24.82 -19.94
CA LEU A 451 -11.20 25.69 -19.30
C LEU A 451 -11.65 27.17 -19.38
N GLU A 452 -11.77 27.85 -18.24
CA GLU A 452 -11.95 29.30 -18.20
C GLU A 452 -10.62 30.04 -18.43
N ARG A 453 -10.64 31.21 -19.08
CA ARG A 453 -9.45 32.08 -19.21
C ARG A 453 -8.74 32.37 -17.88
N PRO A 454 -9.45 32.75 -16.80
CA PRO A 454 -8.77 33.10 -15.55
C PRO A 454 -8.20 31.86 -14.83
N ALA A 455 -8.84 30.70 -15.02
CA ALA A 455 -8.33 29.40 -14.53
C ALA A 455 -7.09 28.96 -15.31
N ALA A 456 -7.01 29.23 -16.63
CA ALA A 456 -5.81 28.99 -17.42
C ALA A 456 -4.62 29.83 -16.92
N ILE A 457 -4.85 31.10 -16.57
CA ILE A 457 -3.82 31.99 -16.00
C ILE A 457 -3.42 31.54 -14.59
N GLU A 458 -4.37 31.15 -13.74
CA GLU A 458 -4.11 30.58 -12.41
C GLU A 458 -3.29 29.29 -12.50
N ASN A 459 -3.60 28.40 -13.45
CA ASN A 459 -2.84 27.18 -13.71
C ASN A 459 -1.43 27.49 -14.26
N LEU A 460 -1.30 28.43 -15.20
CA LEU A 460 0.00 28.88 -15.73
C LEU A 460 0.86 29.50 -14.62
N ALA A 461 0.29 30.25 -13.68
CA ALA A 461 1.02 30.77 -12.52
C ALA A 461 1.52 29.67 -11.58
N ARG A 462 0.74 28.59 -11.37
CA ARG A 462 1.21 27.41 -10.60
C ARG A 462 2.34 26.67 -11.32
N LEU A 463 2.35 26.66 -12.65
CA LEU A 463 3.42 26.06 -13.47
C LEU A 463 4.68 26.96 -13.53
N TYR A 464 4.53 28.28 -13.68
CA TYR A 464 5.67 29.21 -13.58
C TYR A 464 6.36 29.10 -12.20
N SER A 465 5.58 28.91 -11.13
CA SER A 465 6.07 28.74 -9.76
C SER A 465 6.34 27.27 -9.37
N SER A 466 6.46 26.34 -10.33
CA SER A 466 6.84 24.95 -10.05
C SER A 466 8.33 24.82 -9.71
N GLU A 467 8.75 23.67 -9.19
CA GLU A 467 10.12 23.40 -8.75
C GLU A 467 11.14 23.42 -9.92
N GLU A 468 10.65 23.14 -11.12
CA GLU A 468 11.41 22.93 -12.35
C GLU A 468 11.45 24.19 -13.22
N ILE A 469 10.46 25.10 -13.07
CA ILE A 469 10.38 26.36 -13.82
C ILE A 469 10.91 27.54 -12.99
N ARG A 470 10.53 27.67 -11.72
CA ARG A 470 11.01 28.69 -10.75
C ARG A 470 10.92 30.16 -11.21
N ARG A 471 10.01 30.47 -12.14
CA ARG A 471 9.73 31.82 -12.66
C ARG A 471 8.69 32.54 -11.80
N PHE A 472 8.99 32.72 -10.51
CA PHE A 472 8.07 33.31 -9.53
C PHE A 472 7.62 34.73 -9.89
N GLU A 473 8.49 35.55 -10.50
CA GLU A 473 8.10 36.91 -10.91
C GLU A 473 7.10 36.92 -12.08
N ASP A 474 7.26 36.04 -13.08
CA ASP A 474 6.28 35.91 -14.16
C ASP A 474 4.90 35.47 -13.62
N ALA A 475 4.89 34.54 -12.64
CA ALA A 475 3.67 34.16 -11.93
C ALA A 475 3.04 35.36 -11.19
N ARG A 476 3.84 36.17 -10.47
CA ARG A 476 3.37 37.39 -9.80
C ARG A 476 2.81 38.41 -10.78
N ILE A 477 3.45 38.61 -11.94
CA ILE A 477 3.02 39.58 -12.96
C ILE A 477 1.64 39.21 -13.50
N ILE A 478 1.44 37.98 -14.00
CA ILE A 478 0.16 37.58 -14.60
C ILE A 478 -0.98 37.53 -13.58
N LEU A 479 -0.70 37.16 -12.32
CA LEU A 479 -1.69 37.18 -11.25
C LEU A 479 -2.07 38.61 -10.86
N LYS A 480 -1.12 39.54 -10.76
CA LYS A 480 -1.40 40.96 -10.48
C LYS A 480 -2.19 41.61 -11.62
N GLU A 481 -1.87 41.31 -12.89
CA GLU A 481 -2.67 41.75 -14.04
C GLU A 481 -4.10 41.22 -13.99
N GLN A 482 -4.29 39.93 -13.66
CA GLN A 482 -5.60 39.33 -13.50
C GLN A 482 -6.40 39.92 -12.33
N ILE A 483 -5.76 40.11 -11.18
CA ILE A 483 -6.36 40.75 -10.00
C ILE A 483 -6.81 42.18 -10.34
N ASN A 484 -6.00 42.96 -11.08
CA ASN A 484 -6.39 44.30 -11.52
C ASN A 484 -7.61 44.29 -12.47
N ARG A 485 -7.78 43.23 -13.27
CA ARG A 485 -8.96 43.04 -14.15
C ARG A 485 -10.17 42.43 -13.43
N SER A 486 -9.97 41.76 -12.29
CA SER A 486 -11.04 41.08 -11.54
C SER A 486 -10.77 41.09 -10.02
N PRO A 487 -10.88 42.26 -9.35
CA PRO A 487 -10.48 42.42 -7.94
C PRO A 487 -11.35 41.64 -6.92
N SER A 488 -12.41 40.99 -7.39
CA SER A 488 -13.30 40.11 -6.61
C SER A 488 -12.97 38.61 -6.75
N ARG A 489 -12.03 38.20 -7.61
CA ARG A 489 -11.69 36.77 -7.79
C ARG A 489 -10.73 36.30 -6.70
N ASP A 490 -11.33 35.86 -5.60
CA ASP A 490 -10.74 35.15 -4.46
C ASP A 490 -9.64 34.14 -4.86
N GLN A 491 -9.91 33.30 -5.86
CA GLN A 491 -9.02 32.23 -6.32
C GLN A 491 -7.67 32.77 -6.82
N SER A 492 -7.64 33.95 -7.45
CA SER A 492 -6.40 34.56 -7.95
C SER A 492 -5.53 35.09 -6.80
N TYR A 493 -6.14 35.59 -5.73
CA TYR A 493 -5.42 35.96 -4.50
C TYR A 493 -4.89 34.72 -3.76
N MET A 494 -5.66 33.62 -3.71
CA MET A 494 -5.22 32.35 -3.12
C MET A 494 -3.98 31.80 -3.85
N VAL A 495 -4.01 31.76 -5.20
CA VAL A 495 -2.86 31.29 -5.99
C VAL A 495 -1.65 32.21 -5.81
N LEU A 496 -1.83 33.54 -5.73
CA LEU A 496 -0.75 34.47 -5.39
C LEU A 496 -0.15 34.17 -4.01
N GLY A 497 -1.00 33.85 -3.02
CA GLY A 497 -0.56 33.41 -1.70
C GLY A 497 0.32 32.16 -1.72
N LEU A 498 -0.02 31.17 -2.58
CA LEU A 498 0.79 29.96 -2.78
C LEU A 498 2.10 30.24 -3.53
N VAL A 499 2.12 31.17 -4.50
CA VAL A 499 3.35 31.60 -5.20
C VAL A 499 4.32 32.25 -4.22
N GLU A 500 3.85 33.19 -3.39
CA GLU A 500 4.67 33.86 -2.38
C GLU A 500 5.13 32.89 -1.28
N TRP A 501 4.30 31.90 -0.90
CA TRP A 501 4.67 30.84 0.04
C TRP A 501 5.84 30.00 -0.47
N ARG A 502 5.84 29.58 -1.75
CA ARG A 502 6.94 28.80 -2.36
C ARG A 502 8.26 29.57 -2.46
N GLU A 503 8.22 30.91 -2.50
CA GLU A 503 9.41 31.77 -2.42
C GLU A 503 9.79 32.11 -0.96
N HIS A 504 9.14 31.50 0.04
CA HIS A 504 9.32 31.74 1.48
C HIS A 504 8.97 33.18 1.92
N ASN A 505 8.15 33.90 1.15
CA ASN A 505 7.66 35.25 1.43
C ASN A 505 6.43 35.22 2.37
N TRP A 506 6.56 34.60 3.55
CA TRP A 506 5.46 34.31 4.50
C TRP A 506 4.51 35.49 4.77
N ASN A 507 5.01 36.72 4.76
CA ASN A 507 4.21 37.93 4.95
C ASN A 507 3.30 38.23 3.75
N GLN A 508 3.81 38.17 2.52
CA GLN A 508 3.01 38.38 1.31
C GLN A 508 2.03 37.22 1.06
N ALA A 509 2.44 36.01 1.39
CA ALA A 509 1.59 34.82 1.38
C ALA A 509 0.35 35.01 2.27
N LEU A 510 0.56 35.42 3.53
CA LEU A 510 -0.52 35.68 4.48
C LEU A 510 -1.41 36.87 4.08
N VAL A 511 -0.86 37.95 3.52
CA VAL A 511 -1.67 39.08 3.01
C VAL A 511 -2.58 38.63 1.87
N SER A 512 -2.05 37.88 0.91
CA SER A 512 -2.81 37.38 -0.24
C SER A 512 -3.88 36.35 0.17
N MET A 513 -3.53 35.42 1.07
CA MET A 513 -4.48 34.43 1.60
C MET A 513 -5.58 35.08 2.45
N SER A 514 -5.24 36.08 3.28
CA SER A 514 -6.23 36.86 4.02
C SER A 514 -7.24 37.51 3.08
N ARG A 515 -6.77 38.07 1.96
CA ARG A 515 -7.64 38.70 0.97
C ARG A 515 -8.54 37.71 0.22
N ALA A 516 -8.05 36.50 -0.06
CA ALA A 516 -8.87 35.42 -0.61
C ALA A 516 -10.01 35.05 0.37
N ARG A 517 -9.70 34.90 1.68
CA ARG A 517 -10.69 34.63 2.73
C ARG A 517 -11.65 35.79 2.98
N GLU A 518 -11.23 37.05 2.82
CA GLU A 518 -12.14 38.20 2.87
C GLU A 518 -13.18 38.19 1.74
N LEU A 519 -12.78 37.75 0.55
CA LEU A 519 -13.66 37.69 -0.63
C LEU A 519 -14.58 36.45 -0.61
N ALA A 520 -14.17 35.37 0.06
CA ALA A 520 -14.96 34.15 0.21
C ALA A 520 -14.85 33.58 1.65
N PRO A 521 -15.58 34.16 2.63
CA PRO A 521 -15.41 33.84 4.06
C PRO A 521 -15.85 32.44 4.45
N ASP A 522 -16.76 31.81 3.69
CA ASP A 522 -17.30 30.48 3.95
C ASP A 522 -16.38 29.34 3.44
N ARG A 523 -15.26 29.69 2.78
CA ARG A 523 -14.28 28.74 2.23
C ARG A 523 -13.39 28.18 3.33
N LEU A 524 -13.80 27.06 3.92
CA LEU A 524 -13.03 26.34 4.94
C LEU A 524 -11.60 25.99 4.47
N ASP A 525 -11.41 25.74 3.17
CA ASP A 525 -10.11 25.51 2.55
C ASP A 525 -9.18 26.74 2.64
N TYR A 526 -9.71 27.96 2.54
CA TYR A 526 -8.91 29.18 2.73
C TYR A 526 -8.60 29.46 4.20
N ILE A 527 -9.50 29.11 5.12
CA ILE A 527 -9.23 29.17 6.58
C ILE A 527 -8.12 28.16 6.93
N PHE A 528 -8.19 26.94 6.40
CA PHE A 528 -7.17 25.91 6.57
C PHE A 528 -5.82 26.33 5.98
N LEU A 529 -5.78 26.84 4.75
CA LEU A 529 -4.54 27.31 4.12
C LEU A 529 -3.91 28.50 4.88
N GLU A 530 -4.70 29.44 5.39
CA GLU A 530 -4.15 30.49 6.26
C GLU A 530 -3.56 29.89 7.55
N ALA A 531 -4.23 28.93 8.19
CA ALA A 531 -3.73 28.24 9.38
C ALA A 531 -2.40 27.51 9.14
N VAL A 532 -2.24 26.86 7.99
CA VAL A 532 -0.96 26.26 7.55
C VAL A 532 0.13 27.34 7.41
N LEU A 533 -0.17 28.46 6.75
CA LEU A 533 0.78 29.58 6.61
C LEU A 533 1.17 30.21 7.96
N GLN A 534 0.25 30.27 8.94
CA GLN A 534 0.57 30.69 10.31
C GLN A 534 1.48 29.66 11.00
N SER A 535 1.24 28.35 10.80
CA SER A 535 2.05 27.26 11.38
C SER A 535 3.50 27.27 10.88
N GLU A 536 3.71 27.40 9.56
CA GLU A 536 5.07 27.45 8.99
C GLU A 536 5.82 28.73 9.37
N LYS A 537 5.10 29.84 9.57
CA LYS A 537 5.64 31.08 10.14
C LYS A 537 5.96 30.98 11.65
N GLY A 538 5.53 29.90 12.32
CA GLY A 538 5.73 29.68 13.76
C GLY A 538 4.69 30.32 14.68
N ASN A 539 3.60 30.88 14.14
CA ASN A 539 2.48 31.44 14.90
C ASN A 539 1.51 30.32 15.35
N LEU A 540 1.97 29.43 16.22
CA LEU A 540 1.31 28.15 16.50
C LEU A 540 -0.12 28.30 17.06
N GLU A 541 -0.36 29.31 17.91
CA GLU A 541 -1.67 29.57 18.50
C GLU A 541 -2.71 29.98 17.45
N LYS A 542 -2.28 30.72 16.41
CA LYS A 542 -3.14 31.10 15.28
C LYS A 542 -3.42 29.93 14.35
N ALA A 543 -2.44 29.03 14.18
CA ALA A 543 -2.64 27.80 13.44
C ALA A 543 -3.66 26.89 14.15
N GLU A 544 -3.51 26.66 15.47
CA GLU A 544 -4.47 25.90 16.27
C GLU A 544 -5.88 26.49 16.20
N GLN A 545 -6.04 27.81 16.39
CA GLN A 545 -7.34 28.49 16.27
C GLN A 545 -7.96 28.31 14.86
N GLY A 546 -7.15 28.38 13.80
CA GLY A 546 -7.61 28.18 12.43
C GLY A 546 -8.07 26.74 12.17
N TYR A 547 -7.28 25.74 12.59
CA TYR A 547 -7.66 24.33 12.45
C TYR A 547 -8.90 23.99 13.29
N LEU A 548 -8.99 24.49 14.52
CA LEU A 548 -10.18 24.31 15.37
C LEU A 548 -11.43 24.89 14.72
N LYS A 549 -11.38 26.13 14.18
CA LYS A 549 -12.53 26.73 13.48
C LYS A 549 -12.98 25.91 12.26
N VAL A 550 -12.05 25.31 11.52
CA VAL A 550 -12.38 24.41 10.40
C VAL A 550 -13.08 23.15 10.93
N LEU A 551 -12.60 22.55 12.02
CA LEU A 551 -13.19 21.36 12.63
C LEU A 551 -14.51 21.61 13.40
N GLU A 552 -14.74 22.83 13.90
CA GLU A 552 -16.04 23.28 14.41
C GLU A 552 -17.09 23.36 13.29
N SER A 553 -16.65 23.73 12.08
CA SER A 553 -17.52 23.88 10.90
C SER A 553 -17.72 22.55 10.15
N ASN A 554 -16.69 21.70 10.11
CA ASN A 554 -16.72 20.36 9.56
C ASN A 554 -15.79 19.44 10.39
N PRO A 555 -16.32 18.69 11.39
CA PRO A 555 -15.53 17.79 12.24
C PRO A 555 -14.77 16.70 11.49
N GLU A 556 -15.22 16.36 10.27
CA GLU A 556 -14.65 15.32 9.42
C GLU A 556 -13.75 15.88 8.31
N PHE A 557 -13.22 17.10 8.44
CA PHE A 557 -12.23 17.65 7.49
C PHE A 557 -10.82 17.08 7.77
N ALA A 558 -10.50 15.92 7.18
CA ALA A 558 -9.23 15.19 7.40
C ALA A 558 -7.94 16.05 7.35
N PRO A 559 -7.75 17.02 6.43
CA PRO A 559 -6.54 17.85 6.44
C PRO A 559 -6.36 18.63 7.75
N ALA A 560 -7.43 19.17 8.32
CA ALA A 560 -7.39 19.91 9.59
C ALA A 560 -7.28 18.97 10.80
N GLN A 561 -7.89 17.79 10.76
CA GLN A 561 -7.66 16.74 11.76
C GLN A 561 -6.17 16.38 11.81
N ASN A 562 -5.56 16.12 10.65
CA ASN A 562 -4.16 15.76 10.54
C ASN A 562 -3.23 16.90 10.96
N SER A 563 -3.40 18.12 10.43
CA SER A 563 -2.53 19.25 10.77
C SER A 563 -2.61 19.66 12.24
N LEU A 564 -3.78 19.58 12.87
CA LEU A 564 -3.93 19.84 14.31
C LEU A 564 -3.28 18.72 15.15
N GLY A 565 -3.48 17.45 14.78
CA GLY A 565 -2.82 16.33 15.45
C GLY A 565 -1.29 16.38 15.30
N TYR A 566 -0.79 16.68 14.11
CA TYR A 566 0.65 16.82 13.86
C TYR A 566 1.25 18.01 14.61
N LEU A 567 0.54 19.14 14.73
CA LEU A 567 0.94 20.27 15.55
C LEU A 567 1.13 19.86 17.03
N TYR A 568 0.14 19.16 17.61
CA TYR A 568 0.23 18.60 18.95
C TYR A 568 1.40 17.59 19.11
N ALA A 569 1.58 16.68 18.14
CA ALA A 569 2.66 15.69 18.12
C ALA A 569 4.05 16.34 18.07
N ARG A 570 4.24 17.32 17.17
CA ARG A 570 5.47 18.10 17.03
C ARG A 570 5.86 18.73 18.36
N GLU A 571 4.90 19.38 19.02
CA GLU A 571 5.02 20.03 20.32
C GLU A 571 5.13 19.07 21.53
N GLY A 572 4.88 17.77 21.36
CA GLY A 572 4.86 16.80 22.46
C GLY A 572 3.68 16.97 23.42
N LYS A 573 2.60 17.63 22.99
CA LYS A 573 1.42 17.96 23.79
C LYS A 573 0.24 17.07 23.38
N ASN A 574 -0.68 16.80 24.31
CA ASN A 574 -1.98 16.16 24.02
C ASN A 574 -1.91 14.88 23.14
N LEU A 575 -0.89 14.03 23.32
CA LEU A 575 -0.54 12.99 22.35
C LEU A 575 -1.67 12.01 22.00
N GLU A 576 -2.53 11.62 22.96
CA GLU A 576 -3.71 10.78 22.64
C GLU A 576 -4.78 11.51 21.82
N LYS A 577 -4.96 12.83 22.02
CA LYS A 577 -5.84 13.65 21.16
C LYS A 577 -5.23 13.79 19.76
N ALA A 578 -3.91 13.94 19.67
CA ALA A 578 -3.20 13.95 18.39
C ALA A 578 -3.38 12.63 17.64
N ARG A 579 -3.22 11.50 18.34
CA ARG A 579 -3.45 10.14 17.84
C ARG A 579 -4.86 9.97 17.31
N ALA A 580 -5.88 10.28 18.11
CA ALA A 580 -7.28 10.11 17.73
C ALA A 580 -7.70 11.00 16.54
N LEU A 581 -7.13 12.21 16.42
CA LEU A 581 -7.36 13.08 15.24
C LEU A 581 -6.73 12.49 13.97
N ILE A 582 -5.48 12.05 14.04
CA ILE A 582 -4.78 11.51 12.86
C ILE A 582 -5.27 10.10 12.50
N GLU A 583 -5.65 9.26 13.47
CA GLU A 583 -6.29 7.96 13.23
C GLU A 583 -7.59 8.12 12.42
N LYS A 584 -8.37 9.19 12.65
CA LYS A 584 -9.52 9.54 11.79
C LYS A 584 -9.09 9.95 10.38
N ALA A 585 -8.12 10.87 10.25
CA ALA A 585 -7.65 11.31 8.93
C ALA A 585 -7.13 10.13 8.08
N VAL A 586 -6.41 9.20 8.70
CA VAL A 586 -5.93 7.94 8.09
C VAL A 586 -7.05 6.92 7.83
N GLN A 587 -8.20 6.99 8.51
CA GLN A 587 -9.38 6.20 8.17
C GLN A 587 -10.15 6.78 6.98
N GLN A 588 -10.17 8.10 6.82
CA GLN A 588 -10.82 8.77 5.68
C GLN A 588 -9.99 8.71 4.39
N GLU A 589 -8.67 8.91 4.48
CA GLU A 589 -7.73 8.84 3.36
C GLU A 589 -6.62 7.80 3.64
N PRO A 590 -6.90 6.48 3.52
CA PRO A 590 -5.96 5.45 3.98
C PRO A 590 -4.64 5.37 3.22
N SER A 591 -4.59 5.93 2.01
CA SER A 591 -3.41 6.01 1.14
C SER A 591 -2.65 7.33 1.21
N ASN A 592 -3.11 8.31 2.00
CA ASN A 592 -2.41 9.59 2.15
C ASN A 592 -1.10 9.40 2.95
N ALA A 593 0.04 9.52 2.24
CA ALA A 593 1.37 9.32 2.81
C ALA A 593 1.68 10.29 3.96
N ALA A 594 1.27 11.56 3.85
CA ALA A 594 1.52 12.58 4.87
C ALA A 594 0.71 12.35 6.16
N TYR A 595 -0.50 11.76 6.06
CA TYR A 595 -1.27 11.39 7.24
C TYR A 595 -0.70 10.13 7.91
N ARG A 596 -0.22 9.16 7.11
CA ARG A 596 0.51 7.98 7.61
C ARG A 596 1.80 8.39 8.32
N ASP A 597 2.53 9.37 7.77
CA ASP A 597 3.72 9.95 8.40
C ASP A 597 3.39 10.60 9.75
N SER A 598 2.39 11.49 9.75
CA SER A 598 1.90 12.18 10.95
C SER A 598 1.52 11.19 12.06
N LEU A 599 0.91 10.05 11.70
CA LEU A 599 0.52 9.00 12.65
C LEU A 599 1.74 8.27 13.21
N GLY A 600 2.71 7.94 12.35
CA GLY A 600 4.00 7.38 12.77
C GLY A 600 4.76 8.32 13.71
N TRP A 601 4.73 9.62 13.46
CA TRP A 601 5.34 10.64 14.31
C TRP A 601 4.65 10.77 15.68
N VAL A 602 3.31 10.66 15.75
CA VAL A 602 2.60 10.55 17.05
C VAL A 602 3.10 9.34 17.83
N TYR A 603 3.15 8.15 17.21
CA TYR A 603 3.62 6.95 17.91
C TYR A 603 5.08 7.07 18.37
N PHE A 604 5.96 7.69 17.57
CA PHE A 604 7.35 7.98 17.97
C PHE A 604 7.41 8.91 19.18
N LYS A 605 6.62 9.99 19.18
CA LYS A 605 6.52 10.95 20.30
C LYS A 605 5.94 10.32 21.56
N SER A 606 5.04 9.35 21.42
CA SER A 606 4.50 8.52 22.50
C SER A 606 5.42 7.37 22.92
N GLY A 607 6.62 7.23 22.34
CA GLY A 607 7.59 6.17 22.65
C GLY A 607 7.29 4.79 22.05
N ASN A 608 6.23 4.65 21.24
CA ASN A 608 5.84 3.40 20.59
C ASN A 608 6.56 3.26 19.23
N TYR A 609 7.84 2.91 19.28
CA TYR A 609 8.73 2.96 18.11
C TYR A 609 8.40 1.90 17.04
N ASP A 610 7.81 0.76 17.38
CA ASP A 610 7.40 -0.27 16.41
C ASP A 610 6.15 0.13 15.60
N MET A 611 5.15 0.74 16.25
CA MET A 611 4.03 1.37 15.54
C MET A 611 4.53 2.51 14.66
N ALA A 612 5.45 3.34 15.18
CA ALA A 612 6.07 4.42 14.40
C ALA A 612 6.77 3.88 13.14
N ARG A 613 7.61 2.83 13.27
CA ARG A 613 8.26 2.17 12.13
C ARG A 613 7.26 1.73 11.09
N PHE A 614 6.20 1.01 11.49
CA PHE A 614 5.21 0.50 10.55
C PHE A 614 4.53 1.63 9.75
N HIS A 615 4.04 2.67 10.44
CA HIS A 615 3.32 3.77 9.81
C HIS A 615 4.20 4.61 8.89
N LEU A 616 5.46 4.84 9.27
CA LEU A 616 6.44 5.55 8.45
C LEU A 616 6.96 4.71 7.27
N GLU A 617 7.15 3.39 7.44
CA GLU A 617 7.46 2.51 6.31
C GLU A 617 6.28 2.50 5.31
N MET A 618 5.02 2.45 5.77
CA MET A 618 3.85 2.60 4.89
C MET A 618 3.83 3.96 4.20
N ALA A 619 4.13 5.05 4.93
CA ALA A 619 4.21 6.39 4.35
C ALA A 619 5.26 6.46 3.23
N ALA A 620 6.44 5.85 3.44
CA ALA A 620 7.48 5.77 2.41
C ALA A 620 7.06 4.91 1.20
N THR A 621 6.37 3.78 1.41
CA THR A 621 5.80 2.98 0.30
C THR A 621 4.71 3.74 -0.47
N LEU A 622 3.88 4.53 0.22
CA LEU A 622 2.85 5.35 -0.41
C LEU A 622 3.45 6.57 -1.13
N MET A 623 4.50 7.19 -0.60
CA MET A 623 5.23 8.28 -1.25
C MET A 623 5.88 7.86 -2.58
N GLN A 624 6.29 6.59 -2.75
CA GLN A 624 6.74 6.07 -4.06
C GLN A 624 5.65 6.09 -5.15
N ASN A 625 4.38 6.25 -4.76
CA ASN A 625 3.25 6.39 -5.66
C ASN A 625 2.84 7.87 -5.91
N ASP A 626 3.45 8.83 -5.21
CA ASP A 626 3.25 10.28 -5.32
C ASP A 626 4.36 10.92 -6.19
N SER A 627 4.10 12.11 -6.73
CA SER A 627 5.07 12.90 -7.50
C SER A 627 5.92 13.82 -6.62
N THR A 628 5.58 14.00 -5.33
CA THR A 628 6.24 14.96 -4.43
C THR A 628 7.19 14.26 -3.44
N PRO A 629 8.51 14.51 -3.48
CA PRO A 629 9.44 14.03 -2.47
C PRO A 629 9.14 14.62 -1.08
N SER A 630 9.06 13.77 -0.04
CA SER A 630 9.04 14.18 1.37
C SER A 630 10.29 13.68 2.10
N PRO A 631 11.30 14.54 2.31
CA PRO A 631 12.47 14.23 3.15
C PRO A 631 12.11 13.87 4.59
N GLU A 632 10.96 14.35 5.09
CA GLU A 632 10.48 14.21 6.47
C GLU A 632 10.23 12.75 6.81
N ILE A 633 9.55 12.00 5.95
CA ILE A 633 9.26 10.57 6.14
C ILE A 633 10.57 9.79 6.38
N HIS A 634 11.61 10.14 5.63
CA HIS A 634 12.93 9.51 5.76
C HIS A 634 13.75 10.03 6.95
N GLU A 635 13.55 11.28 7.40
CA GLU A 635 14.07 11.75 8.69
C GLU A 635 13.41 11.01 9.85
N HIS A 636 12.08 10.91 9.88
CA HIS A 636 11.31 10.23 10.92
C HIS A 636 11.65 8.73 10.96
N LEU A 637 11.82 8.07 9.80
CA LEU A 637 12.34 6.70 9.73
C LEU A 637 13.74 6.60 10.34
N GLY A 638 14.63 7.54 10.03
CA GLY A 638 15.98 7.57 10.61
C GLY A 638 15.96 7.72 12.14
N ASP A 639 15.09 8.59 12.67
CA ASP A 639 14.89 8.78 14.11
C ASP A 639 14.34 7.51 14.78
N VAL A 640 13.36 6.85 14.16
CA VAL A 640 12.78 5.58 14.64
C VAL A 640 13.80 4.45 14.61
N TYR A 641 14.51 4.25 13.49
CA TYR A 641 15.55 3.22 13.40
C TYR A 641 16.69 3.47 14.38
N HIS A 642 17.02 4.74 14.68
CA HIS A 642 17.98 5.06 15.73
C HIS A 642 17.47 4.69 17.13
N LYS A 643 16.17 4.89 17.43
CA LYS A 643 15.56 4.46 18.70
C LYS A 643 15.42 2.94 18.85
N LEU A 644 15.29 2.23 17.74
CA LEU A 644 15.24 0.77 17.67
C LEU A 644 16.63 0.10 17.61
N ASP A 645 17.72 0.86 17.80
CA ASP A 645 19.12 0.43 17.69
C ASP A 645 19.46 -0.28 16.36
N MET A 646 18.91 0.24 15.25
CA MET A 646 19.13 -0.24 13.87
C MET A 646 20.00 0.76 13.07
N PRO A 647 21.31 0.92 13.39
CA PRO A 647 22.12 2.04 12.90
C PRO A 647 22.32 2.05 11.37
N LEU A 648 22.37 0.89 10.71
CA LEU A 648 22.48 0.83 9.24
C LEU A 648 21.22 1.37 8.56
N ARG A 649 20.03 0.90 8.97
CA ARG A 649 18.74 1.41 8.46
C ARG A 649 18.54 2.88 8.78
N ALA A 650 18.98 3.34 9.95
CA ALA A 650 18.96 4.74 10.32
C ALA A 650 19.85 5.58 9.37
N LEU A 651 21.08 5.12 9.09
CA LEU A 651 22.00 5.78 8.18
C LEU A 651 21.46 5.82 6.74
N GLU A 652 20.84 4.74 6.27
CA GLU A 652 20.17 4.66 4.96
C GLU A 652 19.00 5.65 4.86
N ALA A 653 18.11 5.67 5.87
CA ALA A 653 16.99 6.60 5.91
C ALA A 653 17.46 8.07 5.96
N TYR A 654 18.45 8.42 6.79
CA TYR A 654 19.02 9.78 6.80
C TYR A 654 19.73 10.16 5.49
N ARG A 655 20.40 9.21 4.82
CA ARG A 655 20.99 9.44 3.48
C ARG A 655 19.90 9.72 2.45
N GLU A 656 18.79 8.99 2.49
CA GLU A 656 17.67 9.19 1.58
C GLU A 656 16.94 10.50 1.86
N ALA A 657 16.74 10.88 3.13
CA ALA A 657 16.24 12.20 3.52
C ALA A 657 17.11 13.33 2.94
N LEU A 658 18.45 13.22 3.03
CA LEU A 658 19.37 14.18 2.40
C LEU A 658 19.34 14.13 0.86
N ARG A 659 19.06 12.98 0.25
CA ARG A 659 18.94 12.81 -1.22
C ARG A 659 17.66 13.45 -1.76
N LEU A 660 16.57 13.37 -1.00
CA LEU A 660 15.26 13.93 -1.35
C LEU A 660 15.17 15.45 -1.05
N ASN A 661 16.07 16.02 -0.24
CA ASN A 661 16.05 17.43 0.17
C ASN A 661 16.51 18.41 -0.93
N THR A 662 15.72 18.47 -2.00
CA THR A 662 15.92 19.27 -3.23
C THR A 662 14.73 20.20 -3.49
N GLY A 663 14.77 21.00 -4.57
CA GLY A 663 13.68 21.92 -4.93
C GLY A 663 13.60 23.22 -4.12
N PRO A 664 12.61 24.10 -4.39
CA PRO A 664 12.19 25.18 -3.48
C PRO A 664 11.50 24.68 -2.19
N SER A 665 10.94 23.47 -2.17
CA SER A 665 10.43 22.80 -0.95
C SER A 665 11.54 22.33 0.00
N LYS A 666 12.80 22.39 -0.44
CA LYS A 666 14.01 22.09 0.33
C LYS A 666 13.98 22.73 1.73
N ARG A 667 14.19 21.91 2.75
CA ARG A 667 14.33 22.34 4.14
C ARG A 667 15.53 23.29 4.31
N PRO A 668 15.43 24.33 5.17
CA PRO A 668 16.50 25.32 5.37
C PRO A 668 17.85 24.68 5.73
N ALA A 669 18.96 25.34 5.41
CA ALA A 669 20.31 24.77 5.50
C ALA A 669 20.64 24.07 6.83
N GLY A 670 20.21 24.63 7.97
CA GLY A 670 20.42 24.03 9.30
C GLY A 670 19.72 22.70 9.54
N TRP A 671 18.72 22.33 8.72
CA TRP A 671 18.10 21.01 8.73
C TRP A 671 19.05 19.94 8.20
N GLU A 672 19.79 20.20 7.12
CA GLU A 672 20.81 19.23 6.65
C GLU A 672 21.89 19.01 7.70
N ASP A 673 22.34 20.06 8.39
CA ASP A 673 23.30 19.94 9.47
C ASP A 673 22.73 19.16 10.68
N SER A 674 21.41 19.25 10.93
CA SER A 674 20.71 18.39 11.90
C SER A 674 20.79 16.92 11.49
N ILE A 675 20.44 16.57 10.24
CA ILE A 675 20.53 15.19 9.75
C ILE A 675 21.98 14.68 9.77
N ARG A 676 22.94 15.48 9.29
CA ARG A 676 24.38 15.15 9.31
C ARG A 676 24.92 15.00 10.73
N LYS A 677 24.31 15.65 11.73
CA LYS A 677 24.61 15.47 13.16
C LYS A 677 23.99 14.18 13.70
N LYS A 678 22.73 13.87 13.38
CA LYS A 678 22.06 12.59 13.72
C LYS A 678 22.85 11.39 13.18
N MET A 679 23.31 11.46 11.93
CA MET A 679 24.17 10.43 11.31
C MET A 679 25.49 10.23 12.07
N LYS A 680 26.11 11.31 12.60
CA LYS A 680 27.35 11.24 13.39
C LYS A 680 27.16 10.66 14.80
N THR A 681 25.92 10.61 15.31
CA THR A 681 25.61 10.00 16.62
C THR A 681 25.28 8.51 16.55
N LEU A 682 25.15 7.93 15.34
CA LEU A 682 24.96 6.50 15.17
C LEU A 682 26.24 5.73 15.58
N LYS A 683 26.09 4.78 16.51
CA LYS A 683 27.13 3.81 16.85
C LYS A 683 26.97 2.57 15.97
N GLY A 684 28.06 1.85 15.70
CA GLY A 684 28.01 0.58 14.96
C GLY A 684 28.01 0.68 13.43
N ALA A 685 27.82 1.86 12.83
CA ALA A 685 27.92 2.08 11.38
C ALA A 685 28.99 3.14 11.07
N ASP A 686 29.84 2.90 10.06
CA ASP A 686 30.77 3.91 9.54
C ASP A 686 30.09 4.81 8.47
N GLN A 687 30.75 5.90 8.07
CA GLN A 687 30.20 6.82 7.06
C GLN A 687 30.13 6.21 5.64
N SER A 688 30.80 5.07 5.39
CA SER A 688 30.65 4.30 4.15
C SER A 688 29.38 3.42 4.16
N GLY A 689 28.86 3.09 5.35
CA GLY A 689 27.73 2.18 5.55
C GLY A 689 28.16 0.75 5.88
N LYS A 690 29.39 0.56 6.39
CA LYS A 690 29.89 -0.72 6.86
C LYS A 690 29.76 -0.83 8.37
N GLU A 691 29.54 -2.05 8.84
CA GLU A 691 29.42 -2.37 10.25
C GLU A 691 30.77 -2.20 10.98
N LEU A 692 30.78 -1.39 12.03
CA LEU A 692 31.94 -1.20 12.92
C LEU A 692 31.99 -2.36 13.92
N MET A 693 32.54 -3.50 13.48
CA MET A 693 32.74 -4.68 14.33
C MET A 693 33.34 -4.31 15.70
N PRO A 694 32.71 -4.68 16.83
CA PRO A 694 33.14 -4.26 18.16
C PRO A 694 34.58 -4.70 18.47
N SER A 695 35.31 -3.89 19.23
CA SER A 695 36.72 -4.14 19.57
C SER A 695 36.97 -5.49 20.27
N ALA A 696 35.97 -6.03 20.99
CA ALA A 696 36.01 -7.36 21.57
C ALA A 696 36.29 -8.47 20.53
N TRP A 697 35.74 -8.36 19.32
CA TRP A 697 35.95 -9.33 18.24
C TRP A 697 37.35 -9.26 17.61
N LYS A 698 38.15 -8.24 17.92
CA LYS A 698 39.56 -8.14 17.50
C LYS A 698 40.53 -8.87 18.44
N GLN A 699 40.05 -9.41 19.57
CA GLN A 699 40.86 -10.17 20.54
C GLN A 699 40.20 -11.51 20.94
N GLY A 700 39.63 -12.23 19.98
CA GLY A 700 39.12 -13.60 20.15
C GLY A 700 39.25 -14.43 18.87
N ARG A 701 39.62 -15.71 18.97
CA ARG A 701 39.77 -16.59 17.81
C ARG A 701 38.40 -17.11 17.34
N MET A 702 37.88 -16.63 16.20
CA MET A 702 36.78 -17.32 15.51
C MET A 702 36.71 -17.12 13.98
N PHE A 703 37.76 -16.59 13.34
CA PHE A 703 37.78 -16.31 11.90
C PHE A 703 38.38 -17.41 11.01
N SER A 704 38.63 -18.61 11.56
CA SER A 704 39.33 -19.72 10.87
C SER A 704 38.42 -20.87 10.39
N GLU A 705 37.15 -20.91 10.79
CA GLU A 705 36.27 -22.06 10.51
C GLU A 705 35.23 -21.79 9.42
N PHE A 706 34.67 -20.59 9.34
CA PHE A 706 33.73 -20.21 8.27
C PHE A 706 34.33 -20.33 6.85
N SER A 707 35.65 -20.23 6.71
CA SER A 707 36.37 -20.41 5.44
C SER A 707 36.39 -21.87 4.92
N ARG A 708 35.89 -22.85 5.68
CA ARG A 708 35.93 -24.28 5.32
C ARG A 708 34.60 -24.91 4.92
N LEU A 709 33.47 -24.26 5.15
CA LEU A 709 32.15 -24.78 4.76
C LEU A 709 31.68 -24.35 3.36
N GLY A 710 32.38 -23.41 2.71
CA GLY A 710 32.09 -22.98 1.33
C GLY A 710 32.62 -23.90 0.22
N ASN A 711 32.96 -25.16 0.52
CA ASN A 711 33.52 -26.14 -0.43
C ASN A 711 33.20 -27.58 -0.01
N LEU A 712 31.94 -28.00 -0.06
CA LEU A 712 31.54 -29.41 -0.03
C LEU A 712 30.10 -29.60 -0.57
N VAL A 713 30.02 -29.76 -1.91
CA VAL A 713 28.85 -30.16 -2.73
C VAL A 713 27.58 -29.33 -2.55
#